data_AF-A0A1J4KKA1-F1
#
_entry.id   AF-A0A1J4KKA1-F1
#
_cell.length_a   1.000
_cell.length_b   1.000
_cell.length_c   1.000
_cell.angle_alpha   90.00
_cell.angle_beta   90.00
_cell.angle_gamma   90.00
#
_symmetry.space_group_name_H-M   'P 1'
#
loop_
_entity.id
_entity.type
_entity.pdbx_description
1 polymer ?
#
loop_
_entity_poly.entity_id
_entity_poly.type
_entity_poly.pdbx_seq_one_letter_code
_entity_poly.pdbx_strand_id
1 'polypeptide(L)'
;MALVNNPIIAEFQNFMLDSTHFTKTDDIPEEGPFGICFKARNNRAASDDIDDKYVVIREQLSNDEIEIGPFDDDDDNVPQKIDRQSGSKRFLREIEFFIKVKPHCGIVKFHGYFLSPEMSIVTAYLPGPTLNTLIIEKSTRFERIWTDTFKDKLIFGIAASMMHLHSYKAVHRYLVPKNIKFDRNMNPKITNFCYSKTEVDGNAVMNSKFDIQEPFFMAPELLIREGGKQPNFTNKVDVYSFAILAYVILYGSYDNLLTIKAKDRGEPEKIINSLTFPSDVSPLLKSIIQHSWKIDPKMRPSFPQIVKALLDKDKLFPNTDVNELDTFKQRYFETVNIAPCDRGLFKEKINANNSSRRGSSRPRRSKRPTKRSNRPSAKSSTNDSDRGADRDSTKSSAETSLESVDSEKLHPMTPIKPKNKKTKPILDSDHDSENEPEIEAEIESEVEVKHESEPEIDVDVKDDDEEVAPLFEGISTFDSVMEEANRGDTNAMVRAGRMLQKGDNCRKDQTKAYRMFKKAADAGNGIGLFNTALCKALGIGTNVDEEEAFRIMEIAARPDKRNPVAMNEFGEMLQDRGDDENAIKYYEKAMKLQDTKAIFNMGKMMEKQGRINDAMRHFKQAGEAGIEEGSNNYAILLLENEKTINQGVTVLKQLSSRYPLACFNLGMIYKIGNYIGHEQDLELAFEYFKAAANLHHPKGCLHYALCLKRGEGTPKNEELSIKYFEKAVRLGDDVAMVILAAYLKDGTLIEEDLERSAELLRFAAEEENPVAMFRYGEYLENGIGVTKDLGIAQEMYRKAAERGNKDAIKKLRLL
;
A
#
# COMPACT_ATOMS: atom_id res chain seq x y z
N MET A 1 14.20 10.83 -28.46
CA MET A 1 12.87 10.49 -29.03
C MET A 1 12.08 9.56 -28.11
N ALA A 2 12.21 8.23 -28.12
CA ALA A 2 11.37 7.32 -27.30
C ALA A 2 11.56 7.36 -25.75
N LEU A 3 12.22 8.39 -25.22
CA LEU A 3 12.43 8.69 -23.78
C LEU A 3 11.96 10.11 -23.40
N VAL A 4 11.39 10.86 -24.35
CA VAL A 4 11.05 12.30 -24.19
C VAL A 4 9.72 12.50 -23.45
N ASN A 5 8.87 11.48 -23.35
CA ASN A 5 7.51 11.60 -22.83
C ASN A 5 7.40 11.46 -21.29
N ASN A 6 8.50 11.18 -20.59
CA ASN A 6 8.49 11.05 -19.13
C ASN A 6 8.81 12.41 -18.48
N PRO A 7 7.87 13.07 -17.78
CA PRO A 7 8.06 14.44 -17.32
C PRO A 7 9.23 14.62 -16.36
N ILE A 8 9.57 13.59 -15.56
CA ILE A 8 10.68 13.65 -14.61
C ILE A 8 12.02 13.57 -15.36
N ILE A 9 12.10 12.75 -16.42
CA ILE A 9 13.30 12.69 -17.27
C ILE A 9 13.43 13.98 -18.11
N ALA A 10 12.33 14.59 -18.53
CA ALA A 10 12.33 15.87 -19.21
C ALA A 10 12.73 17.03 -18.27
N GLU A 11 12.19 17.09 -17.04
CA GLU A 11 12.56 18.11 -16.03
C GLU A 11 14.02 17.93 -15.59
N PHE A 12 14.52 16.69 -15.44
CA PHE A 12 15.94 16.39 -15.24
C PHE A 12 16.80 16.81 -16.45
N GLN A 13 16.37 16.54 -17.68
CA GLN A 13 17.10 16.95 -18.90
C GLN A 13 17.11 18.46 -19.08
N ASN A 14 16.06 19.18 -18.67
CA ASN A 14 16.03 20.64 -18.69
C ASN A 14 16.91 21.23 -17.57
N PHE A 15 16.88 20.67 -16.36
CA PHE A 15 17.80 20.99 -15.25
C PHE A 15 19.27 20.75 -15.64
N MET A 16 19.54 19.72 -16.45
CA MET A 16 20.85 19.43 -17.04
C MET A 16 21.29 20.42 -18.14
N LEU A 17 20.33 21.11 -18.79
CA LEU A 17 20.58 22.06 -19.87
C LEU A 17 20.66 23.52 -19.38
N ASP A 18 20.15 23.82 -18.18
CA ASP A 18 20.29 25.13 -17.56
C ASP A 18 21.75 25.38 -17.13
N SER A 19 22.45 26.17 -17.94
CA SER A 19 23.87 26.45 -17.77
C SER A 19 24.24 27.22 -16.49
N THR A 20 23.27 27.75 -15.73
CA THR A 20 23.52 28.58 -14.54
C THR A 20 24.17 27.83 -13.38
N HIS A 21 23.87 26.54 -13.21
CA HIS A 21 24.39 25.72 -12.11
C HIS A 21 25.89 25.38 -12.20
N PHE A 22 26.51 25.61 -13.37
CA PHE A 22 27.95 25.39 -13.62
C PHE A 22 28.84 26.59 -13.26
N THR A 23 28.33 27.55 -12.50
CA THR A 23 29.10 28.70 -11.97
C THR A 23 30.01 28.31 -10.79
N LYS A 24 30.98 29.20 -10.50
CA LYS A 24 32.16 28.94 -9.63
C LYS A 24 31.99 29.48 -8.21
N THR A 25 32.01 28.58 -7.22
CA THR A 25 32.52 28.79 -5.85
C THR A 25 32.78 27.42 -5.21
N ASP A 26 33.57 27.37 -4.14
CA ASP A 26 33.88 26.16 -3.37
C ASP A 26 32.82 25.87 -2.28
N ASP A 27 31.55 26.16 -2.56
CA ASP A 27 30.44 26.03 -1.62
C ASP A 27 29.93 24.59 -1.48
N ILE A 28 29.28 24.32 -0.34
CA ILE A 28 28.64 23.03 -0.02
C ILE A 28 27.57 22.73 -1.08
N PRO A 29 27.56 21.54 -1.72
CA PRO A 29 26.64 21.28 -2.83
C PRO A 29 25.19 21.18 -2.33
N GLU A 30 24.33 22.03 -2.88
CA GLU A 30 22.91 22.12 -2.50
C GLU A 30 22.13 20.85 -2.87
N GLU A 31 21.20 20.43 -2.01
CA GLU A 31 20.37 19.25 -2.20
C GLU A 31 19.18 19.59 -3.12
N GLY A 32 19.42 19.48 -4.44
CA GLY A 32 18.42 19.71 -5.48
C GLY A 32 17.30 18.65 -5.52
N PRO A 33 16.23 18.88 -6.32
CA PRO A 33 15.05 18.00 -6.39
C PRO A 33 15.33 16.57 -6.89
N PHE A 34 16.54 16.32 -7.40
CA PHE A 34 17.00 15.03 -7.93
C PHE A 34 18.16 14.42 -7.11
N GLY A 35 18.42 14.95 -5.91
CA GLY A 35 19.59 14.62 -5.09
C GLY A 35 20.79 15.54 -5.36
N ILE A 36 21.91 15.28 -4.68
CA ILE A 36 23.09 16.14 -4.73
C ILE A 36 23.84 15.96 -6.06
N CYS A 37 24.00 17.03 -6.83
CA CYS A 37 24.85 17.03 -8.02
C CYS A 37 26.30 17.36 -7.62
N PHE A 38 27.18 16.35 -7.62
CA PHE A 38 28.57 16.52 -7.23
C PHE A 38 29.43 17.09 -8.38
N LYS A 39 30.18 18.17 -8.11
CA LYS A 39 31.12 18.79 -9.06
C LYS A 39 32.50 18.11 -8.93
N ALA A 40 33.01 17.53 -10.01
CA ALA A 40 34.38 17.01 -10.06
C ALA A 40 35.42 18.13 -10.25
N ARG A 41 36.49 18.16 -9.45
CA ARG A 41 37.61 19.09 -9.64
C ARG A 41 38.65 18.52 -10.61
N ASN A 42 39.02 19.33 -11.61
CA ASN A 42 40.29 19.27 -12.35
C ASN A 42 40.82 17.86 -12.73
N ASN A 43 40.06 17.10 -13.53
CA ASN A 43 40.49 15.85 -14.18
C ASN A 43 41.08 14.77 -13.25
N ARG A 44 40.72 14.76 -11.96
CA ARG A 44 40.97 13.61 -11.08
C ARG A 44 39.77 12.67 -11.04
N ALA A 45 40.00 11.43 -10.61
CA ALA A 45 38.94 10.48 -10.36
C ALA A 45 38.01 11.01 -9.24
N ALA A 46 36.71 10.74 -9.37
CA ALA A 46 35.70 11.24 -8.42
C ALA A 46 35.86 10.69 -6.98
N SER A 47 36.76 9.72 -6.77
CA SER A 47 37.18 9.21 -5.47
C SER A 47 37.90 10.24 -4.59
N ASP A 48 38.73 11.10 -5.19
CA ASP A 48 39.82 11.77 -4.47
C ASP A 48 39.38 12.96 -3.60
N ASP A 49 38.20 13.52 -3.87
CA ASP A 49 37.59 14.63 -3.12
C ASP A 49 36.48 14.15 -2.14
N ILE A 50 36.29 12.84 -1.96
CA ILE A 50 35.17 12.26 -1.18
C ILE A 50 35.63 11.68 0.17
N ASP A 51 35.06 12.20 1.25
CA ASP A 51 35.13 11.69 2.63
C ASP A 51 34.69 10.21 2.74
N ASP A 52 35.37 9.39 3.57
CA ASP A 52 35.33 7.90 3.72
C ASP A 52 33.95 7.27 4.03
N LYS A 53 32.86 8.02 3.88
CA LYS A 53 31.48 7.71 4.29
C LYS A 53 30.56 7.37 3.10
N TYR A 54 30.99 7.65 1.86
CA TYR A 54 30.19 7.50 0.64
C TYR A 54 30.82 6.52 -0.36
N VAL A 55 30.03 5.96 -1.28
CA VAL A 55 30.53 5.19 -2.43
C VAL A 55 30.00 5.79 -3.73
N VAL A 56 30.92 6.00 -4.67
CA VAL A 56 30.60 6.29 -6.07
C VAL A 56 30.46 4.97 -6.81
N ILE A 57 29.27 4.67 -7.31
CA ILE A 57 29.06 3.62 -8.31
C ILE A 57 29.29 4.27 -9.68
N ARG A 58 30.44 4.03 -10.30
CA ARG A 58 30.72 4.49 -11.67
C ARG A 58 29.97 3.58 -12.66
N GLU A 59 29.13 4.14 -13.53
CA GLU A 59 28.74 3.47 -14.78
C GLU A 59 29.75 3.85 -15.88
N GLN A 60 30.99 3.36 -15.78
CA GLN A 60 31.95 3.51 -16.88
C GLN A 60 31.50 2.69 -18.10
N LEU A 61 31.79 3.23 -19.29
CA LEU A 61 31.27 2.73 -20.56
C LEU A 61 32.16 1.63 -21.21
N SER A 62 33.02 1.01 -20.43
CA SER A 62 33.80 -0.18 -20.78
C SER A 62 34.43 -0.81 -19.54
N ASN A 63 34.35 -2.14 -19.45
CA ASN A 63 34.97 -3.03 -18.46
C ASN A 63 34.28 -3.09 -17.08
N ASP A 64 34.19 -4.31 -16.53
CA ASP A 64 33.57 -4.62 -15.25
C ASP A 64 34.59 -4.54 -14.09
N GLU A 65 34.86 -3.34 -13.57
CA GLU A 65 35.62 -3.17 -12.32
C GLU A 65 34.90 -2.28 -11.31
N ILE A 66 34.88 -2.72 -10.05
CA ILE A 66 34.48 -1.89 -8.90
C ILE A 66 35.77 -1.36 -8.27
N GLU A 67 36.20 -0.18 -8.67
CA GLU A 67 37.41 0.45 -8.14
C GLU A 67 37.30 0.64 -6.61
N ILE A 68 38.07 -0.16 -5.87
CA ILE A 68 38.35 -0.01 -4.43
C ILE A 68 39.86 0.19 -4.32
N GLY A 69 40.29 1.34 -3.83
CA GLY A 69 41.71 1.54 -3.51
C GLY A 69 42.07 0.88 -2.17
N PRO A 70 43.21 0.18 -2.01
CA PRO A 70 44.20 -0.23 -3.03
C PRO A 70 44.58 -1.74 -3.01
N PHE A 71 44.74 -2.35 -4.19
CA PHE A 71 45.35 -3.69 -4.47
C PHE A 71 44.64 -4.93 -3.84
N ASP A 72 44.84 -6.16 -4.32
CA ASP A 72 45.80 -6.71 -5.31
C ASP A 72 45.15 -7.16 -6.66
N ASP A 73 46.00 -7.47 -7.64
CA ASP A 73 45.68 -7.87 -9.03
C ASP A 73 45.25 -9.37 -9.22
N ASP A 74 45.19 -9.81 -10.49
CA ASP A 74 44.94 -11.18 -11.02
C ASP A 74 43.47 -11.67 -11.16
N ASP A 75 42.83 -11.37 -12.30
CA ASP A 75 42.64 -12.36 -13.39
C ASP A 75 42.34 -11.69 -14.75
N ASP A 76 42.83 -12.26 -15.84
CA ASP A 76 42.78 -11.69 -17.21
C ASP A 76 41.42 -11.95 -17.88
N ASN A 77 40.73 -10.93 -18.43
CA ASN A 77 39.71 -11.16 -19.47
C ASN A 77 39.46 -9.97 -20.42
N VAL A 78 39.13 -10.30 -21.67
CA VAL A 78 39.29 -9.38 -22.82
C VAL A 78 38.18 -8.32 -22.91
N PRO A 79 38.51 -7.02 -23.02
CA PRO A 79 37.52 -5.93 -23.05
C PRO A 79 36.73 -5.86 -24.37
N GLN A 80 35.41 -5.78 -24.29
CA GLN A 80 34.53 -5.49 -25.44
C GLN A 80 33.85 -4.12 -25.32
N LYS A 81 33.81 -3.38 -26.43
CA LYS A 81 33.23 -2.01 -26.47
C LYS A 81 31.72 -2.01 -26.24
N ILE A 82 31.29 -1.24 -25.25
CA ILE A 82 29.88 -0.91 -25.01
C ILE A 82 29.54 0.43 -25.71
N ASP A 83 28.29 0.58 -26.17
CA ASP A 83 27.81 1.82 -26.81
C ASP A 83 27.51 2.91 -25.76
N ARG A 84 28.00 4.13 -26.00
CA ARG A 84 27.70 5.31 -25.18
C ARG A 84 26.20 5.54 -25.01
N GLN A 85 25.37 5.17 -26.01
CA GLN A 85 23.92 5.34 -25.88
C GLN A 85 23.22 4.30 -25.00
N SER A 86 23.87 3.22 -24.53
CA SER A 86 23.23 2.28 -23.58
C SER A 86 23.43 2.69 -22.13
N GLY A 87 24.63 3.16 -21.75
CA GLY A 87 24.94 3.57 -20.37
C GLY A 87 24.02 4.68 -19.86
N SER A 88 23.91 5.80 -20.58
CA SER A 88 23.03 6.91 -20.17
C SER A 88 21.54 6.54 -20.02
N LYS A 89 21.09 5.41 -20.57
CA LYS A 89 19.72 4.89 -20.41
C LYS A 89 19.55 3.97 -19.18
N ARG A 90 20.64 3.49 -18.58
CA ARG A 90 20.66 2.76 -17.30
C ARG A 90 20.71 3.77 -16.15
N PHE A 91 21.72 4.64 -16.14
CA PHE A 91 21.84 5.82 -15.28
C PHE A 91 20.51 6.53 -15.03
N LEU A 92 19.85 7.04 -16.09
CA LEU A 92 18.60 7.78 -15.97
C LEU A 92 17.45 6.98 -15.34
N ARG A 93 17.41 5.65 -15.49
CA ARG A 93 16.38 4.78 -14.88
C ARG A 93 16.62 4.54 -13.40
N GLU A 94 17.87 4.40 -12.98
CA GLU A 94 18.21 4.23 -11.56
C GLU A 94 18.01 5.55 -10.80
N ILE A 95 18.34 6.69 -11.42
CA ILE A 95 17.97 8.03 -10.92
C ILE A 95 16.44 8.18 -10.83
N GLU A 96 15.70 7.86 -11.90
CA GLU A 96 14.22 7.90 -11.91
C GLU A 96 13.61 7.02 -10.81
N PHE A 97 14.16 5.83 -10.60
CA PHE A 97 13.76 4.91 -9.55
C PHE A 97 13.95 5.52 -8.15
N PHE A 98 15.13 6.08 -7.85
CA PHE A 98 15.41 6.67 -6.54
C PHE A 98 14.59 7.94 -6.26
N ILE A 99 14.20 8.69 -7.29
CA ILE A 99 13.28 9.83 -7.16
C ILE A 99 11.86 9.35 -6.82
N LYS A 100 11.40 8.24 -7.43
CA LYS A 100 10.01 7.75 -7.28
C LYS A 100 9.77 6.91 -6.03
N VAL A 101 10.78 6.18 -5.53
CA VAL A 101 10.64 5.26 -4.39
C VAL A 101 11.16 5.90 -3.10
N LYS A 102 10.28 6.05 -2.09
CA LYS A 102 10.71 6.62 -0.80
C LYS A 102 11.79 5.75 -0.13
N PRO A 103 12.72 6.35 0.65
CA PRO A 103 13.75 5.60 1.38
C PRO A 103 13.18 4.47 2.25
N HIS A 104 13.88 3.33 2.26
CA HIS A 104 13.53 2.12 3.00
C HIS A 104 14.77 1.51 3.64
N CYS A 105 14.65 0.90 4.82
CA CYS A 105 15.78 0.35 5.56
C CYS A 105 16.48 -0.82 4.85
N GLY A 106 15.80 -1.49 3.91
CA GLY A 106 16.34 -2.57 3.07
C GLY A 106 16.61 -2.21 1.60
N ILE A 107 16.63 -0.91 1.26
CA ILE A 107 17.08 -0.39 -0.05
C ILE A 107 18.38 0.38 0.21
N VAL A 108 19.35 0.35 -0.71
CA VAL A 108 20.53 1.22 -0.57
C VAL A 108 20.12 2.69 -0.65
N LYS A 109 20.59 3.53 0.29
CA LYS A 109 20.29 4.96 0.25
C LYS A 109 21.04 5.62 -0.90
N PHE A 110 20.30 6.23 -1.82
CA PHE A 110 20.82 7.19 -2.79
C PHE A 110 21.16 8.53 -2.13
N HIS A 111 22.20 9.19 -2.63
CA HIS A 111 22.66 10.50 -2.15
C HIS A 111 22.75 11.55 -3.27
N GLY A 112 23.03 11.13 -4.51
CA GLY A 112 23.25 12.06 -5.61
C GLY A 112 24.02 11.42 -6.76
N TYR A 113 24.61 12.24 -7.62
CA TYR A 113 25.24 11.78 -8.87
C TYR A 113 26.36 12.71 -9.37
N PHE A 114 27.20 12.14 -10.24
CA PHE A 114 28.16 12.87 -11.08
C PHE A 114 27.70 12.86 -12.54
N LEU A 115 28.13 13.88 -13.30
CA LEU A 115 27.75 14.11 -14.69
C LEU A 115 28.93 14.18 -15.66
N SER A 116 30.12 14.46 -15.15
CA SER A 116 31.34 14.73 -15.92
C SER A 116 32.58 14.41 -15.08
N PRO A 117 33.62 13.77 -15.62
CA PRO A 117 33.70 13.28 -17.02
C PRO A 117 32.76 12.11 -17.32
N GLU A 118 32.23 11.44 -16.28
CA GLU A 118 31.47 10.19 -16.39
C GLU A 118 30.21 10.22 -15.53
N MET A 119 29.11 9.63 -16.04
CA MET A 119 27.84 9.52 -15.32
C MET A 119 27.98 8.46 -14.23
N SER A 120 27.84 8.85 -12.96
CA SER A 120 28.04 7.95 -11.80
C SER A 120 27.00 8.22 -10.72
N ILE A 121 26.55 7.17 -10.03
CA ILE A 121 25.50 7.25 -9.00
C ILE A 121 26.13 7.11 -7.62
N VAL A 122 25.89 8.09 -6.74
CA VAL A 122 26.43 8.12 -5.38
C VAL A 122 25.42 7.52 -4.40
N THR A 123 25.84 6.47 -3.71
CA THR A 123 25.01 5.76 -2.73
C THR A 123 25.75 5.59 -1.40
N ALA A 124 25.00 5.26 -0.34
CA ALA A 124 25.57 5.03 0.98
C ALA A 124 26.47 3.80 0.99
N TYR A 125 27.66 3.92 1.59
CA TYR A 125 28.63 2.83 1.65
C TYR A 125 28.06 1.60 2.39
N LEU A 126 28.03 0.47 1.69
CA LEU A 126 27.74 -0.87 2.22
C LEU A 126 29.05 -1.66 2.36
N PRO A 127 29.68 -1.70 3.55
CA PRO A 127 30.96 -2.38 3.79
C PRO A 127 30.83 -3.88 4.03
N GLY A 128 29.60 -4.43 4.04
CA GLY A 128 29.39 -5.87 4.03
C GLY A 128 29.56 -6.44 2.62
N PRO A 129 29.84 -7.75 2.51
CA PRO A 129 29.98 -8.44 1.21
C PRO A 129 28.68 -8.41 0.39
N THR A 130 28.71 -8.91 -0.84
CA THR A 130 27.46 -9.28 -1.53
C THR A 130 26.94 -10.60 -0.98
N LEU A 131 25.65 -10.88 -1.15
CA LEU A 131 25.09 -12.21 -0.87
C LEU A 131 25.72 -13.27 -1.80
N ASN A 132 26.09 -12.92 -3.04
CA ASN A 132 26.84 -13.80 -3.93
C ASN A 132 28.19 -14.23 -3.32
N THR A 133 28.94 -13.28 -2.79
CA THR A 133 30.21 -13.49 -2.08
C THR A 133 30.02 -14.46 -0.91
N LEU A 134 29.01 -14.24 -0.04
CA LEU A 134 28.73 -15.12 1.10
C LEU A 134 28.37 -16.57 0.72
N ILE A 135 27.87 -16.79 -0.50
CA ILE A 135 27.43 -18.11 -0.99
C ILE A 135 28.57 -18.85 -1.71
N ILE A 136 29.41 -18.12 -2.45
CA ILE A 136 30.55 -18.69 -3.21
C ILE A 136 31.75 -18.91 -2.29
N GLU A 137 32.11 -17.91 -1.47
CA GLU A 137 33.29 -17.96 -0.62
C GLU A 137 33.03 -18.80 0.64
N LYS A 138 33.20 -20.13 0.49
CA LYS A 138 33.14 -21.15 1.55
C LYS A 138 34.32 -21.03 2.54
N SER A 139 34.60 -19.82 3.03
CA SER A 139 35.62 -19.54 4.03
C SER A 139 35.05 -19.71 5.45
N THR A 140 35.88 -20.21 6.36
CA THR A 140 35.52 -20.44 7.78
C THR A 140 35.16 -19.16 8.55
N ARG A 141 35.35 -17.98 7.94
CA ARG A 141 34.89 -16.68 8.42
C ARG A 141 33.40 -16.45 8.13
N PHE A 142 32.90 -16.88 6.98
CA PHE A 142 31.51 -16.68 6.55
C PHE A 142 30.58 -17.80 7.02
N GLU A 143 31.06 -19.03 7.16
CA GLU A 143 30.30 -20.15 7.76
C GLU A 143 29.69 -19.77 9.12
N ARG A 144 30.44 -19.02 9.95
CA ARG A 144 30.00 -18.53 11.27
C ARG A 144 28.89 -17.48 11.21
N ILE A 145 28.69 -16.84 10.06
CA ILE A 145 27.64 -15.84 9.82
C ILE A 145 26.38 -16.53 9.26
N TRP A 146 26.52 -17.62 8.51
CA TRP A 146 25.46 -18.35 7.82
C TRP A 146 24.53 -19.19 8.73
N THR A 147 24.21 -18.63 9.90
CA THR A 147 23.32 -19.20 10.90
C THR A 147 21.86 -19.23 10.43
N ASP A 148 21.07 -20.13 11.00
CA ASP A 148 19.61 -20.20 10.80
C ASP A 148 18.92 -18.86 11.03
N THR A 149 19.25 -18.16 12.13
CA THR A 149 18.75 -16.80 12.43
C THR A 149 19.10 -15.79 11.34
N PHE A 150 20.29 -15.88 10.73
CA PHE A 150 20.70 -15.00 9.64
C PHE A 150 19.90 -15.28 8.36
N LYS A 151 19.69 -16.55 8.00
CA LYS A 151 18.86 -16.95 6.85
C LYS A 151 17.41 -16.46 7.01
N ASP A 152 16.83 -16.61 8.21
CA ASP A 152 15.49 -16.13 8.56
C ASP A 152 15.36 -14.60 8.36
N LYS A 153 16.30 -13.82 8.93
CA LYS A 153 16.36 -12.36 8.76
C LYS A 153 16.57 -11.95 7.30
N LEU A 154 17.37 -12.70 6.55
CA LEU A 154 17.69 -12.41 5.15
C LEU A 154 16.47 -12.58 4.24
N ILE A 155 15.77 -13.71 4.35
CA ILE A 155 14.54 -13.98 3.60
C ILE A 155 13.46 -12.94 3.94
N PHE A 156 13.27 -12.65 5.24
CA PHE A 156 12.33 -11.62 5.68
C PHE A 156 12.69 -10.22 5.15
N GLY A 157 13.95 -9.80 5.28
CA GLY A 157 14.41 -8.49 4.87
C GLY A 157 14.30 -8.25 3.38
N ILE A 158 14.56 -9.26 2.55
CA ILE A 158 14.35 -9.15 1.09
C ILE A 158 12.85 -9.08 0.77
N ALA A 159 12.02 -9.93 1.38
CA ALA A 159 10.57 -9.91 1.15
C ALA A 159 9.92 -8.56 1.53
N ALA A 160 10.33 -7.98 2.66
CA ALA A 160 9.86 -6.67 3.13
C ALA A 160 10.36 -5.52 2.23
N SER A 161 11.61 -5.56 1.75
CA SER A 161 12.10 -4.61 0.72
C SER A 161 11.26 -4.65 -0.55
N MET A 162 11.00 -5.85 -1.08
CA MET A 162 10.22 -6.01 -2.30
C MET A 162 8.75 -5.59 -2.12
N MET A 163 8.16 -5.83 -0.94
CA MET A 163 6.84 -5.31 -0.57
C MET A 163 6.78 -3.78 -0.68
N HIS A 164 7.79 -3.08 -0.14
CA HIS A 164 7.90 -1.62 -0.27
C HIS A 164 8.05 -1.19 -1.72
N LEU A 165 8.94 -1.81 -2.53
CA LEU A 165 9.08 -1.48 -3.96
C LEU A 165 7.74 -1.57 -4.71
N HIS A 166 7.01 -2.67 -4.49
CA HIS A 166 5.76 -2.94 -5.20
C HIS A 166 4.64 -1.96 -4.80
N SER A 167 4.68 -1.38 -3.59
CA SER A 167 3.75 -0.30 -3.18
C SER A 167 3.89 0.98 -4.02
N TYR A 168 5.09 1.26 -4.56
CA TYR A 168 5.35 2.36 -5.50
C TYR A 168 5.19 1.93 -6.97
N LYS A 169 4.62 0.75 -7.21
CA LYS A 169 4.56 0.08 -8.52
C LYS A 169 5.94 -0.06 -9.19
N ALA A 170 7.01 -0.18 -8.39
CA ALA A 170 8.36 -0.40 -8.88
C ALA A 170 8.64 -1.91 -8.96
N VAL A 171 8.98 -2.40 -10.16
CA VAL A 171 9.36 -3.79 -10.42
C VAL A 171 10.86 -3.85 -10.66
N HIS A 172 11.57 -4.73 -9.94
CA HIS A 172 13.04 -4.80 -9.95
C HIS A 172 13.59 -5.49 -11.21
N ARG A 173 12.90 -6.56 -11.66
CA ARG A 173 13.19 -7.40 -12.84
C ARG A 173 14.51 -8.18 -12.83
N TYR A 174 15.46 -7.84 -11.94
CA TYR A 174 16.74 -8.52 -11.82
C TYR A 174 17.19 -8.67 -10.35
N LEU A 175 16.40 -9.39 -9.56
CA LEU A 175 16.68 -9.66 -8.15
C LEU A 175 17.55 -10.92 -8.03
N VAL A 176 18.86 -10.74 -7.83
CA VAL A 176 19.89 -11.80 -7.86
C VAL A 176 20.89 -11.64 -6.70
N PRO A 177 21.65 -12.69 -6.29
CA PRO A 177 22.55 -12.63 -5.14
C PRO A 177 23.57 -11.48 -5.15
N LYS A 178 24.11 -11.11 -6.32
CA LYS A 178 25.07 -9.99 -6.43
C LYS A 178 24.44 -8.61 -6.19
N ASN A 179 23.13 -8.50 -6.40
CA ASN A 179 22.34 -7.28 -6.21
C ASN A 179 21.83 -7.12 -4.75
N ILE A 180 22.17 -8.05 -3.85
CA ILE A 180 21.97 -7.92 -2.40
C ILE A 180 23.34 -7.66 -1.74
N LYS A 181 23.48 -6.53 -1.05
CA LYS A 181 24.65 -6.18 -0.21
C LYS A 181 24.26 -6.00 1.25
N PHE A 182 25.24 -5.94 2.14
CA PHE A 182 25.02 -5.84 3.58
C PHE A 182 25.56 -4.53 4.18
N ASP A 183 24.84 -3.95 5.14
CA ASP A 183 25.36 -2.83 5.95
C ASP A 183 26.30 -3.31 7.09
N ARG A 184 26.83 -2.36 7.87
CA ARG A 184 27.72 -2.61 9.02
C ARG A 184 27.14 -3.55 10.08
N ASN A 185 25.82 -3.76 10.11
CA ASN A 185 25.12 -4.63 11.05
C ASN A 185 24.63 -5.93 10.39
N MET A 186 25.10 -6.23 9.17
CA MET A 186 24.65 -7.37 8.34
C MET A 186 23.16 -7.37 7.99
N ASN A 187 22.51 -6.19 7.91
CA ASN A 187 21.15 -6.11 7.35
C ASN A 187 21.22 -6.10 5.80
N PRO A 188 20.37 -6.87 5.09
CA PRO A 188 20.36 -6.88 3.62
C PRO A 188 19.83 -5.56 3.05
N LYS A 189 20.44 -5.11 1.95
CA LYS A 189 20.01 -4.00 1.10
C LYS A 189 19.92 -4.47 -0.35
N ILE A 190 18.84 -4.10 -1.02
CA ILE A 190 18.73 -4.22 -2.47
C ILE A 190 19.50 -3.07 -3.13
N THR A 191 20.22 -3.39 -4.21
CA THR A 191 21.10 -2.51 -5.02
C THR A 191 20.88 -2.81 -6.51
N ASN A 192 21.42 -1.97 -7.40
CA ASN A 192 21.40 -2.15 -8.87
C ASN A 192 19.98 -2.12 -9.45
N PHE A 193 19.45 -0.90 -9.54
CA PHE A 193 18.12 -0.61 -10.08
C PHE A 193 18.14 -0.17 -11.55
N CYS A 194 19.28 -0.30 -12.27
CA CYS A 194 19.41 -0.07 -13.72
C CYS A 194 18.32 -0.78 -14.56
N TYR A 195 17.89 -1.95 -14.08
CA TYR A 195 16.86 -2.80 -14.70
C TYR A 195 15.44 -2.57 -14.14
N SER A 196 15.28 -1.74 -13.12
CA SER A 196 13.96 -1.46 -12.54
C SER A 196 13.03 -0.72 -13.51
N LYS A 197 11.74 -0.71 -13.18
CA LYS A 197 10.71 0.05 -13.92
C LYS A 197 9.57 0.42 -12.98
N THR A 198 9.03 1.63 -13.12
CA THR A 198 7.77 2.04 -12.46
C THR A 198 6.61 2.01 -13.47
N GLU A 199 5.39 1.67 -13.04
CA GLU A 199 4.25 1.46 -13.94
C GLU A 199 3.57 2.75 -14.46
N VAL A 200 4.26 3.47 -15.35
CA VAL A 200 3.69 4.13 -16.55
C VAL A 200 4.71 3.94 -17.69
N ASP A 201 4.25 3.83 -18.95
CA ASP A 201 4.98 3.61 -20.22
C ASP A 201 5.25 2.15 -20.66
N GLY A 202 4.72 1.79 -21.82
CA GLY A 202 4.80 0.44 -22.42
C GLY A 202 6.08 0.10 -23.22
N ASN A 203 7.16 0.90 -23.12
CA ASN A 203 8.22 0.95 -24.14
C ASN A 203 9.63 0.46 -23.72
N ALA A 204 9.75 -0.45 -22.74
CA ALA A 204 11.02 -0.81 -22.11
C ALA A 204 11.53 -2.24 -22.42
N VAL A 205 12.03 -2.45 -23.65
CA VAL A 205 12.66 -3.71 -24.09
C VAL A 205 13.93 -4.03 -23.29
N MET A 206 14.01 -5.23 -22.68
CA MET A 206 15.30 -5.89 -22.38
C MET A 206 15.82 -6.48 -23.69
N ASN A 207 16.92 -5.98 -24.25
CA ASN A 207 17.26 -6.22 -25.65
C ASN A 207 18.60 -6.93 -25.89
N SER A 208 18.54 -8.01 -26.69
CA SER A 208 19.64 -8.88 -27.12
C SER A 208 20.27 -9.79 -26.05
N LYS A 209 21.12 -10.72 -26.50
CA LYS A 209 21.68 -11.87 -25.75
C LYS A 209 22.58 -11.51 -24.56
N PHE A 210 22.98 -10.25 -24.40
CA PHE A 210 24.15 -9.88 -23.61
C PHE A 210 23.86 -9.52 -22.14
N ASP A 211 22.64 -9.06 -21.81
CA ASP A 211 22.28 -8.66 -20.43
C ASP A 211 21.86 -9.82 -19.52
N ILE A 212 21.67 -11.04 -20.05
CA ILE A 212 21.07 -12.19 -19.36
C ILE A 212 22.18 -13.08 -18.76
N GLN A 213 22.82 -12.63 -17.68
CA GLN A 213 23.90 -13.37 -17.02
C GLN A 213 23.38 -14.57 -16.21
N GLU A 214 22.35 -14.40 -15.38
CA GLU A 214 21.73 -15.49 -14.59
C GLU A 214 20.24 -15.73 -14.95
N PRO A 215 19.91 -16.39 -16.09
CA PRO A 215 18.52 -16.55 -16.54
C PRO A 215 17.62 -17.33 -15.57
N PHE A 216 18.18 -18.16 -14.69
CA PHE A 216 17.41 -19.02 -13.79
C PHE A 216 16.76 -18.26 -12.61
N PHE A 217 17.24 -17.05 -12.27
CA PHE A 217 16.53 -16.14 -11.37
C PHE A 217 15.45 -15.32 -12.09
N MET A 218 15.40 -15.33 -13.42
CA MET A 218 14.42 -14.56 -14.19
C MET A 218 13.15 -15.39 -14.43
N ALA A 219 11.99 -14.75 -14.27
CA ALA A 219 10.70 -15.40 -14.50
C ALA A 219 10.50 -15.78 -15.98
N PRO A 220 9.81 -16.89 -16.31
CA PRO A 220 9.61 -17.36 -17.69
C PRO A 220 9.07 -16.27 -18.63
N GLU A 221 8.13 -15.46 -18.15
CA GLU A 221 7.49 -14.38 -18.92
C GLU A 221 8.41 -13.19 -19.24
N LEU A 222 9.60 -13.08 -18.64
CA LEU A 222 10.64 -12.12 -19.08
C LEU A 222 11.50 -12.65 -20.23
N LEU A 223 11.58 -13.97 -20.38
CA LEU A 223 12.47 -14.65 -21.33
C LEU A 223 11.77 -14.97 -22.66
N ILE A 224 10.47 -15.26 -22.62
CA ILE A 224 9.65 -15.57 -23.79
C ILE A 224 9.37 -14.32 -24.63
N ARG A 225 9.63 -14.40 -25.94
CA ARG A 225 9.39 -13.32 -26.93
C ARG A 225 8.46 -13.80 -28.05
N GLU A 226 7.15 -13.76 -27.83
CA GLU A 226 6.18 -14.09 -28.88
C GLU A 226 6.15 -13.02 -29.98
N GLY A 227 6.31 -13.43 -31.24
CA GLY A 227 6.07 -12.59 -32.42
C GLY A 227 6.86 -11.28 -32.50
N GLY A 228 7.99 -11.17 -31.80
CA GLY A 228 8.80 -9.94 -31.72
C GLY A 228 8.20 -8.81 -30.87
N LYS A 229 7.09 -9.05 -30.15
CA LYS A 229 6.48 -8.08 -29.24
C LYS A 229 7.24 -8.02 -27.90
N GLN A 230 7.02 -6.98 -27.11
CA GLN A 230 7.61 -6.89 -25.76
C GLN A 230 6.94 -7.91 -24.82
N PRO A 231 7.70 -8.54 -23.91
CA PRO A 231 7.11 -9.41 -22.89
C PRO A 231 6.13 -8.63 -22.02
N ASN A 232 4.90 -9.13 -21.88
CA ASN A 232 3.88 -8.54 -21.03
C ASN A 232 3.99 -9.15 -19.63
N PHE A 233 4.74 -8.49 -18.76
CA PHE A 233 5.02 -8.95 -17.39
C PHE A 233 4.38 -8.03 -16.34
N THR A 234 4.23 -8.55 -15.12
CA THR A 234 3.75 -7.82 -13.95
C THR A 234 4.80 -7.83 -12.84
N ASN A 235 4.51 -7.22 -11.69
CA ASN A 235 5.36 -7.31 -10.49
C ASN A 235 5.64 -8.75 -10.02
N LYS A 236 4.85 -9.74 -10.46
CA LYS A 236 5.02 -11.17 -10.18
C LYS A 236 6.35 -11.77 -10.68
N VAL A 237 7.09 -11.08 -11.54
CA VAL A 237 8.44 -11.50 -11.95
C VAL A 237 9.42 -11.51 -10.78
N ASP A 238 9.34 -10.50 -9.90
CA ASP A 238 10.24 -10.40 -8.74
C ASP A 238 9.91 -11.45 -7.67
N VAL A 239 8.64 -11.87 -7.59
CA VAL A 239 8.18 -12.94 -6.69
C VAL A 239 8.82 -14.27 -7.07
N TYR A 240 8.95 -14.54 -8.38
CA TYR A 240 9.68 -15.69 -8.90
C TYR A 240 11.17 -15.59 -8.56
N SER A 241 11.81 -14.44 -8.81
CA SER A 241 13.23 -14.24 -8.49
C SER A 241 13.51 -14.43 -6.99
N PHE A 242 12.63 -13.94 -6.13
CA PHE A 242 12.68 -14.15 -4.69
C PHE A 242 12.53 -15.63 -4.30
N ALA A 243 11.70 -16.41 -4.99
CA ALA A 243 11.53 -17.84 -4.73
C ALA A 243 12.85 -18.61 -4.96
N ILE A 244 13.50 -18.37 -6.10
CA ILE A 244 14.80 -18.95 -6.45
C ILE A 244 15.88 -18.47 -5.46
N LEU A 245 15.85 -17.20 -5.06
CA LEU A 245 16.78 -16.64 -4.08
C LEU A 245 16.60 -17.26 -2.67
N ALA A 246 15.36 -17.46 -2.22
CA ALA A 246 15.06 -18.13 -0.96
C ALA A 246 15.48 -19.62 -0.96
N TYR A 247 15.35 -20.30 -2.10
CA TYR A 247 15.88 -21.66 -2.30
C TYR A 247 17.41 -21.69 -2.20
N VAL A 248 18.11 -20.72 -2.81
CA VAL A 248 19.57 -20.60 -2.68
C VAL A 248 20.00 -20.28 -1.24
N ILE A 249 19.23 -19.45 -0.52
CA ILE A 249 19.49 -19.14 0.91
C ILE A 249 19.30 -20.39 1.80
N LEU A 250 18.29 -21.23 1.52
CA LEU A 250 18.07 -22.50 2.19
C LEU A 250 19.29 -23.43 2.08
N TYR A 251 19.81 -23.61 0.86
CA TYR A 251 20.96 -24.49 0.60
C TYR A 251 22.33 -23.89 0.95
N GLY A 252 22.45 -22.56 1.09
CA GLY A 252 23.75 -21.88 1.19
C GLY A 252 24.62 -22.02 -0.06
N SER A 253 24.00 -22.38 -1.19
CA SER A 253 24.66 -22.63 -2.48
C SER A 253 23.64 -22.59 -3.62
N TYR A 254 24.10 -22.26 -4.83
CA TYR A 254 23.37 -22.45 -6.08
C TYR A 254 23.99 -23.52 -7.00
N ASP A 255 24.93 -24.33 -6.49
CA ASP A 255 25.57 -25.47 -7.18
C ASP A 255 24.51 -26.44 -7.78
N ASN A 256 23.41 -26.65 -7.05
CA ASN A 256 22.27 -27.46 -7.51
C ASN A 256 21.61 -26.87 -8.78
N LEU A 257 21.40 -25.55 -8.82
CA LEU A 257 20.81 -24.85 -9.97
C LEU A 257 21.76 -24.87 -11.18
N LEU A 258 23.08 -24.77 -10.97
CA LEU A 258 24.07 -24.92 -12.04
C LEU A 258 24.08 -26.35 -12.62
N THR A 259 24.02 -27.35 -11.74
CA THR A 259 24.01 -28.77 -12.11
C THR A 259 22.77 -29.14 -12.94
N ILE A 260 21.61 -28.58 -12.58
CA ILE A 260 20.35 -28.77 -13.32
C ILE A 260 20.36 -27.97 -14.64
N LYS A 261 20.83 -26.72 -14.63
CA LYS A 261 21.00 -25.89 -15.85
C LYS A 261 21.87 -26.58 -16.90
N ALA A 262 22.89 -27.33 -16.49
CA ALA A 262 23.76 -28.10 -17.39
C ALA A 262 23.07 -29.30 -18.07
N LYS A 263 22.00 -29.85 -17.45
CA LYS A 263 21.19 -30.94 -18.01
C LYS A 263 20.04 -30.40 -18.87
N ASP A 264 19.26 -29.47 -18.32
CA ASP A 264 17.93 -29.10 -18.82
C ASP A 264 17.95 -27.90 -19.80
N ARG A 265 19.12 -27.62 -20.39
CA ARG A 265 19.39 -26.54 -21.38
C ARG A 265 19.01 -25.11 -20.94
N GLY A 266 18.63 -24.90 -19.69
CA GLY A 266 18.30 -23.59 -19.13
C GLY A 266 16.82 -23.20 -19.17
N GLU A 267 15.90 -24.12 -19.49
CA GLU A 267 14.46 -23.84 -19.45
C GLU A 267 13.94 -23.76 -18.00
N PRO A 268 13.33 -22.63 -17.56
CA PRO A 268 12.91 -22.44 -16.17
C PRO A 268 11.97 -23.51 -15.60
N GLU A 269 11.05 -24.02 -16.41
CA GLU A 269 10.06 -25.02 -15.99
C GLU A 269 10.69 -26.38 -15.71
N LYS A 270 11.61 -26.83 -16.58
CA LYS A 270 12.40 -28.04 -16.33
C LYS A 270 13.29 -27.87 -15.10
N ILE A 271 13.95 -26.72 -14.96
CA ILE A 271 14.75 -26.42 -13.77
C ILE A 271 13.92 -26.60 -12.50
N ILE A 272 12.75 -25.95 -12.40
CA ILE A 272 11.90 -25.99 -11.20
C ILE A 272 11.38 -27.39 -10.90
N ASN A 273 10.93 -28.13 -11.91
CA ASN A 273 10.43 -29.49 -11.73
C ASN A 273 11.55 -30.46 -11.30
N SER A 274 12.81 -30.14 -11.60
CA SER A 274 14.02 -30.85 -11.15
C SER A 274 14.52 -30.46 -9.74
N LEU A 275 13.91 -29.48 -9.04
CA LEU A 275 14.35 -29.05 -7.70
C LEU A 275 13.67 -29.84 -6.56
N THR A 276 14.49 -30.51 -5.76
CA THR A 276 14.09 -31.17 -4.51
C THR A 276 14.28 -30.25 -3.30
N PHE A 277 13.87 -30.69 -2.11
CA PHE A 277 14.10 -29.98 -0.85
C PHE A 277 14.80 -30.89 0.17
N PRO A 278 15.53 -30.32 1.16
CA PRO A 278 15.97 -31.09 2.33
C PRO A 278 14.77 -31.64 3.10
N SER A 279 14.92 -32.82 3.72
CA SER A 279 13.85 -33.45 4.51
C SER A 279 13.49 -32.69 5.79
N ASP A 280 14.41 -31.86 6.31
CA ASP A 280 14.26 -31.02 7.50
C ASP A 280 13.80 -29.57 7.19
N VAL A 281 13.48 -29.26 5.92
CA VAL A 281 13.03 -27.92 5.53
C VAL A 281 11.76 -27.53 6.28
N SER A 282 11.68 -26.28 6.77
CA SER A 282 10.42 -25.75 7.30
C SER A 282 9.33 -25.84 6.23
N PRO A 283 8.19 -26.48 6.53
CA PRO A 283 7.10 -26.58 5.56
C PRO A 283 6.54 -25.22 5.12
N LEU A 284 6.73 -24.15 5.92
CA LEU A 284 6.40 -22.78 5.49
C LEU A 284 7.37 -22.28 4.42
N LEU A 285 8.67 -22.49 4.60
CA LEU A 285 9.69 -22.10 3.62
C LEU A 285 9.50 -22.86 2.29
N LYS A 286 9.29 -24.18 2.39
CA LYS A 286 8.92 -25.05 1.25
C LYS A 286 7.69 -24.50 0.52
N SER A 287 6.61 -24.20 1.24
CA SER A 287 5.38 -23.68 0.66
C SER A 287 5.54 -22.29 0.01
N ILE A 288 6.24 -21.36 0.66
CA ILE A 288 6.53 -20.01 0.11
C ILE A 288 7.29 -20.14 -1.21
N ILE A 289 8.35 -20.96 -1.26
CA ILE A 289 9.13 -21.19 -2.48
C ILE A 289 8.26 -21.84 -3.56
N GLN A 290 7.60 -22.97 -3.25
CA GLN A 290 6.84 -23.76 -4.22
C GLN A 290 5.65 -23.01 -4.87
N HIS A 291 5.05 -22.05 -4.16
CA HIS A 291 4.01 -21.18 -4.73
C HIS A 291 4.60 -19.97 -5.46
N SER A 292 5.71 -19.41 -4.97
CA SER A 292 6.32 -18.20 -5.55
C SER A 292 7.03 -18.44 -6.88
N TRP A 293 7.48 -19.67 -7.18
CA TRP A 293 8.09 -20.02 -8.47
C TRP A 293 7.13 -20.58 -9.53
N LYS A 294 5.81 -20.68 -9.27
CA LYS A 294 4.84 -21.26 -10.22
C LYS A 294 4.90 -20.59 -11.61
N ILE A 295 4.74 -21.37 -12.67
CA ILE A 295 4.89 -20.87 -14.05
C ILE A 295 3.86 -19.78 -14.38
N ASP A 296 2.56 -19.99 -14.17
CA ASP A 296 1.56 -18.90 -14.29
C ASP A 296 1.82 -17.83 -13.21
N PRO A 297 2.14 -16.57 -13.60
CA PRO A 297 2.38 -15.49 -12.65
C PRO A 297 1.20 -15.16 -11.74
N LYS A 298 -0.04 -15.53 -12.14
CA LYS A 298 -1.25 -15.33 -11.35
C LYS A 298 -1.34 -16.24 -10.12
N MET A 299 -0.71 -17.42 -10.18
CA MET A 299 -0.69 -18.40 -9.10
C MET A 299 0.36 -18.09 -8.02
N ARG A 300 1.34 -17.24 -8.34
CA ARG A 300 2.34 -16.75 -7.37
C ARG A 300 1.66 -15.80 -6.37
N PRO A 301 2.02 -15.80 -5.07
CA PRO A 301 1.53 -14.82 -4.10
C PRO A 301 2.01 -13.39 -4.40
N SER A 302 1.61 -12.42 -3.59
CA SER A 302 2.18 -11.06 -3.56
C SER A 302 3.15 -10.92 -2.37
N PHE A 303 4.09 -9.98 -2.42
CA PHE A 303 4.97 -9.73 -1.27
C PHE A 303 4.22 -9.37 0.03
N PRO A 304 3.10 -8.62 0.03
CA PRO A 304 2.23 -8.50 1.21
C PRO A 304 1.73 -9.85 1.78
N GLN A 305 1.37 -10.82 0.94
CA GLN A 305 0.97 -12.16 1.40
C GLN A 305 2.17 -12.94 1.98
N ILE A 306 3.34 -12.88 1.32
CA ILE A 306 4.59 -13.51 1.79
C ILE A 306 5.00 -12.93 3.15
N VAL A 307 5.13 -11.59 3.26
CA VAL A 307 5.54 -10.90 4.48
C VAL A 307 4.57 -11.17 5.62
N LYS A 308 3.25 -11.21 5.37
CA LYS A 308 2.27 -11.65 6.37
C LYS A 308 2.55 -13.07 6.86
N ALA A 309 2.77 -14.03 5.95
CA ALA A 309 3.07 -15.41 6.33
C ALA A 309 4.37 -15.54 7.17
N LEU A 310 5.38 -14.72 6.88
CA LEU A 310 6.64 -14.64 7.65
C LEU A 310 6.52 -13.96 9.02
N LEU A 311 5.40 -13.27 9.29
CA LEU A 311 5.07 -12.65 10.58
C LEU A 311 4.10 -13.51 11.40
N ASP A 312 3.30 -14.33 10.74
CA ASP A 312 2.30 -15.21 11.34
C ASP A 312 2.89 -16.53 11.89
N LYS A 313 4.21 -16.76 11.72
CA LYS A 313 4.99 -17.85 12.33
C LYS A 313 6.31 -17.34 12.93
N ASP A 314 6.80 -18.02 13.97
CA ASP A 314 7.95 -17.58 14.76
C ASP A 314 9.30 -17.64 13.99
N LYS A 315 9.53 -18.67 13.17
CA LYS A 315 10.81 -18.91 12.44
C LYS A 315 10.66 -19.80 11.20
N LEU A 316 11.58 -19.67 10.24
CA LEU A 316 11.74 -20.54 9.06
C LEU A 316 12.80 -21.64 9.24
N PHE A 317 13.73 -21.51 10.17
CA PHE A 317 14.81 -22.50 10.36
C PHE A 317 14.85 -23.04 11.80
N PRO A 318 15.27 -24.31 12.01
CA PRO A 318 15.11 -24.98 13.30
C PRO A 318 15.89 -24.29 14.44
N ASN A 319 17.10 -23.77 14.18
CA ASN A 319 17.97 -23.20 15.21
C ASN A 319 17.87 -21.66 15.35
N THR A 320 16.89 -21.02 14.71
CA THR A 320 16.69 -19.56 14.77
C THR A 320 16.36 -19.06 16.19
N ASP A 321 17.07 -18.02 16.63
CA ASP A 321 16.68 -17.22 17.81
C ASP A 321 15.50 -16.31 17.45
N VAL A 322 14.31 -16.70 17.91
CA VAL A 322 13.05 -15.99 17.71
C VAL A 322 13.09 -14.59 18.30
N ASN A 323 13.80 -14.34 19.40
CA ASN A 323 13.87 -13.01 20.02
C ASN A 323 14.73 -12.06 19.18
N GLU A 324 15.82 -12.57 18.61
CA GLU A 324 16.68 -11.80 17.72
C GLU A 324 16.00 -11.51 16.38
N LEU A 325 15.21 -12.48 15.86
CA LEU A 325 14.38 -12.31 14.68
C LEU A 325 13.20 -11.35 14.93
N ASP A 326 12.46 -11.47 16.03
CA ASP A 326 11.38 -10.56 16.43
C ASP A 326 11.92 -9.12 16.58
N THR A 327 13.07 -8.96 17.24
CA THR A 327 13.74 -7.66 17.40
C THR A 327 14.16 -7.07 16.06
N PHE A 328 14.63 -7.90 15.11
CA PHE A 328 14.92 -7.47 13.75
C PHE A 328 13.65 -7.06 13.01
N LYS A 329 12.63 -7.93 12.94
CA LYS A 329 11.30 -7.67 12.35
C LYS A 329 10.70 -6.35 12.85
N GLN A 330 10.75 -6.09 14.16
CA GLN A 330 10.26 -4.86 14.79
C GLN A 330 11.06 -3.63 14.32
N ARG A 331 12.39 -3.61 14.52
CA ARG A 331 13.25 -2.46 14.13
C ARG A 331 13.18 -2.17 12.63
N TYR A 332 13.05 -3.22 11.83
CA TYR A 332 12.95 -3.14 10.38
C TYR A 332 11.70 -2.38 9.94
N PHE A 333 10.58 -2.46 10.67
CA PHE A 333 9.40 -1.63 10.41
C PHE A 333 9.41 -0.29 11.16
N GLU A 334 9.95 -0.21 12.38
CA GLU A 334 10.06 1.06 13.13
C GLU A 334 10.93 2.11 12.42
N THR A 335 11.91 1.66 11.63
CA THR A 335 12.80 2.53 10.83
C THR A 335 12.24 2.89 9.45
N VAL A 336 11.03 2.43 9.09
CA VAL A 336 10.41 2.70 7.79
C VAL A 336 9.18 3.59 7.98
N ASN A 337 9.11 4.69 7.22
CA ASN A 337 7.94 5.57 7.23
C ASN A 337 6.84 5.04 6.28
N ILE A 338 6.33 3.84 6.60
CA ILE A 338 5.37 3.06 5.79
C ILE A 338 4.09 3.87 5.54
N ALA A 339 3.46 3.73 4.38
CA ALA A 339 2.16 4.34 4.08
C ALA A 339 1.07 3.94 5.12
N PRO A 340 0.03 4.77 5.36
CA PRO A 340 -0.96 4.50 6.40
C PRO A 340 -1.72 3.18 6.24
N CYS A 341 -1.97 2.76 4.99
CA CYS A 341 -2.72 1.56 4.63
C CYS A 341 -2.14 0.27 5.24
N ASP A 342 -0.82 0.12 5.22
CA ASP A 342 -0.18 -1.12 5.66
C ASP A 342 0.01 -1.17 7.19
N ARG A 343 -0.08 -0.04 7.89
CA ARG A 343 0.11 0.03 9.36
C ARG A 343 -0.97 -0.74 10.15
N GLY A 344 -2.16 -0.94 9.57
CA GLY A 344 -3.29 -1.59 10.23
C GLY A 344 -3.03 -3.07 10.59
N LEU A 345 -2.43 -3.82 9.67
CA LEU A 345 -2.18 -5.27 9.81
C LEU A 345 -1.22 -5.65 10.96
N PHE A 346 -0.45 -4.70 11.49
CA PHE A 346 0.75 -4.99 12.31
C PHE A 346 0.60 -4.57 13.77
N LYS A 347 -0.17 -3.51 14.06
CA LYS A 347 -0.34 -3.00 15.44
C LYS A 347 -1.06 -3.98 16.37
N GLU A 348 -1.93 -4.84 15.86
CA GLU A 348 -2.68 -5.78 16.69
C GLU A 348 -1.80 -6.96 17.15
N LYS A 349 -1.10 -7.63 16.24
CA LYS A 349 -0.31 -8.84 16.57
C LYS A 349 0.93 -8.55 17.42
N ILE A 350 1.65 -7.45 17.19
CA ILE A 350 2.83 -7.11 18.02
C ILE A 350 2.40 -6.79 19.47
N ASN A 351 1.22 -6.19 19.67
CA ASN A 351 0.67 -5.99 21.00
C ASN A 351 0.13 -7.29 21.62
N ALA A 352 -0.48 -8.18 20.83
CA ALA A 352 -0.94 -9.50 21.30
C ALA A 352 0.21 -10.38 21.81
N ASN A 353 1.33 -10.47 21.08
CA ASN A 353 2.49 -11.26 21.52
C ASN A 353 3.18 -10.67 22.77
N ASN A 354 3.09 -9.35 22.97
CA ASN A 354 3.57 -8.69 24.19
C ASN A 354 2.60 -8.81 25.37
N SER A 355 1.30 -9.03 25.15
CA SER A 355 0.32 -9.23 26.23
C SER A 355 0.35 -10.67 26.77
N SER A 356 0.45 -11.66 25.89
CA SER A 356 0.51 -13.10 26.27
C SER A 356 1.79 -13.46 27.04
N ARG A 357 2.94 -12.91 26.66
CA ARG A 357 4.25 -13.20 27.28
C ARG A 357 4.46 -12.58 28.68
N ARG A 358 3.50 -11.81 29.24
CA ARG A 358 3.57 -11.29 30.63
C ARG A 358 3.15 -12.30 31.71
N GLY A 359 2.76 -13.53 31.33
CA GLY A 359 2.15 -14.53 32.19
C GLY A 359 3.08 -15.48 32.98
N SER A 360 4.42 -15.36 32.94
CA SER A 360 5.30 -16.34 33.58
C SER A 360 6.58 -15.78 34.25
N SER A 361 6.85 -16.29 35.46
CA SER A 361 8.14 -16.31 36.18
C SER A 361 9.03 -15.05 36.19
N ARG A 362 9.01 -14.29 37.30
CA ARG A 362 10.14 -13.44 37.74
C ARG A 362 11.20 -14.29 38.47
N PRO A 363 12.47 -14.36 38.03
CA PRO A 363 13.56 -14.92 38.82
C PRO A 363 13.92 -14.01 40.00
N ARG A 364 14.15 -14.58 41.19
CA ARG A 364 14.66 -13.83 42.35
C ARG A 364 16.16 -13.54 42.17
N ARG A 365 16.56 -12.26 42.09
CA ARG A 365 17.99 -11.89 41.98
C ARG A 365 18.67 -11.98 43.35
N SER A 366 19.58 -12.95 43.50
CA SER A 366 20.39 -13.16 44.71
C SER A 366 21.46 -12.06 44.89
N LYS A 367 22.01 -11.95 46.12
CA LYS A 367 23.02 -10.95 46.52
C LYS A 367 24.43 -11.55 46.58
N ARG A 368 25.44 -10.65 46.61
CA ARG A 368 26.86 -10.81 47.04
C ARG A 368 27.85 -11.39 45.98
N PRO A 369 29.18 -11.16 46.12
CA PRO A 369 29.82 -9.87 46.43
C PRO A 369 31.23 -9.62 45.80
N THR A 370 31.72 -8.37 45.85
CA THR A 370 33.16 -7.97 45.74
C THR A 370 33.86 -8.24 44.38
N LYS A 371 35.05 -7.68 44.04
CA LYS A 371 36.11 -6.99 44.84
C LYS A 371 36.75 -5.83 44.05
N ARG A 372 37.55 -4.98 44.72
CA ARG A 372 38.15 -3.72 44.19
C ARG A 372 39.49 -3.92 43.45
N SER A 373 39.82 -3.01 42.55
CA SER A 373 41.16 -2.41 42.39
C SER A 373 41.06 -0.89 42.10
N ASN A 374 42.12 -0.13 42.41
CA ASN A 374 42.14 1.34 42.50
C ASN A 374 42.33 2.03 41.12
N ARG A 375 41.80 3.24 40.80
CA ARG A 375 42.07 4.63 41.31
C ARG A 375 43.48 5.14 40.91
N PRO A 376 43.75 6.45 40.67
CA PRO A 376 42.90 7.66 40.81
C PRO A 376 42.90 8.59 39.53
N SER A 377 42.25 9.77 39.48
CA SER A 377 42.73 11.04 40.07
C SER A 377 41.70 12.21 40.14
N ALA A 378 41.92 13.07 41.15
CA ALA A 378 41.72 14.53 41.21
C ALA A 378 40.35 15.26 40.98
N LYS A 379 39.85 15.84 42.09
CA LYS A 379 39.36 17.25 42.27
C LYS A 379 38.02 17.68 41.62
N SER A 380 37.20 18.56 42.22
CA SER A 380 37.19 19.14 43.59
C SER A 380 35.87 19.90 43.90
N SER A 381 35.52 20.01 45.20
CA SER A 381 34.89 21.17 45.91
C SER A 381 33.68 21.93 45.32
N THR A 382 32.64 22.36 46.07
CA THR A 382 32.33 22.35 47.52
C THR A 382 30.90 22.90 47.74
N ASN A 383 30.17 22.41 48.77
CA ASN A 383 29.36 23.13 49.79
C ASN A 383 28.27 24.17 49.37
N ASP A 384 27.17 24.41 50.10
CA ASP A 384 26.60 23.82 51.33
C ASP A 384 25.13 24.30 51.54
N SER A 385 24.40 23.55 52.40
CA SER A 385 23.30 24.02 53.30
C SER A 385 21.98 24.61 52.67
N ASP A 386 20.86 24.75 53.40
CA ASP A 386 20.59 24.59 54.85
C ASP A 386 19.10 24.25 55.20
N ARG A 387 18.87 23.55 56.34
CA ARG A 387 17.61 23.36 57.14
C ARG A 387 16.30 22.88 56.46
N GLY A 388 15.33 22.25 57.15
CA GLY A 388 15.32 21.66 58.51
C GLY A 388 13.91 21.47 59.15
N ALA A 389 13.76 20.42 59.99
CA ALA A 389 12.75 20.19 61.05
C ALA A 389 11.27 19.78 60.76
N ASP A 390 11.00 18.48 60.98
CA ASP A 390 10.00 17.85 61.90
C ASP A 390 8.51 18.28 62.07
N ARG A 391 7.62 17.26 61.97
CA ARG A 391 6.45 16.90 62.85
C ARG A 391 5.19 17.81 62.88
N ASP A 392 4.02 17.37 63.37
CA ASP A 392 3.62 16.12 64.06
C ASP A 392 2.24 15.56 63.58
N SER A 393 1.52 14.81 64.42
CA SER A 393 0.43 13.87 64.09
C SER A 393 -0.83 14.03 64.96
N THR A 394 -2.00 13.52 64.52
CA THR A 394 -2.98 12.69 65.28
C THR A 394 -4.34 12.48 64.53
N LYS A 395 -5.31 11.80 65.15
CA LYS A 395 -6.51 11.14 64.56
C LYS A 395 -7.84 11.83 64.95
N SER A 396 -8.94 11.49 64.26
CA SER A 396 -10.27 11.38 64.89
C SER A 396 -11.22 10.38 64.20
N SER A 397 -12.26 9.96 64.95
CA SER A 397 -13.42 9.06 64.74
C SER A 397 -14.09 8.97 63.34
N ALA A 398 -14.78 7.90 62.88
CA ALA A 398 -15.38 6.65 63.43
C ALA A 398 -16.89 6.66 63.82
N GLU A 399 -17.55 5.48 63.61
CA GLU A 399 -18.89 5.01 64.10
C GLU A 399 -20.17 5.56 63.42
N THR A 400 -21.32 4.85 63.26
CA THR A 400 -21.81 3.51 63.71
C THR A 400 -23.03 2.98 62.90
N SER A 401 -23.38 1.68 63.08
CA SER A 401 -24.70 1.00 62.89
C SER A 401 -25.38 0.97 61.49
N LEU A 402 -26.06 -0.08 60.97
CA LEU A 402 -26.59 -1.40 61.38
C LEU A 402 -28.13 -1.44 61.27
N GLU A 403 -28.69 -2.33 60.42
CA GLU A 403 -29.77 -3.23 60.85
C GLU A 403 -29.98 -4.47 59.96
N SER A 404 -30.67 -5.42 60.57
CA SER A 404 -30.81 -6.87 60.38
C SER A 404 -31.52 -7.47 59.14
N VAL A 405 -31.02 -8.65 58.72
CA VAL A 405 -31.75 -9.95 58.56
C VAL A 405 -33.02 -10.04 57.69
N ASP A 406 -33.00 -10.90 56.66
CA ASP A 406 -33.76 -12.17 56.71
C ASP A 406 -33.12 -13.31 55.88
N SER A 407 -33.65 -14.54 55.94
CA SER A 407 -32.86 -15.77 55.74
C SER A 407 -33.61 -16.99 55.13
N GLU A 408 -32.85 -18.09 54.92
CA GLU A 408 -33.28 -19.47 54.57
C GLU A 408 -33.59 -19.80 53.07
N LYS A 409 -33.34 -21.02 52.52
CA LYS A 409 -32.47 -22.16 52.90
C LYS A 409 -32.11 -23.08 51.69
N LEU A 410 -31.01 -23.80 51.85
CA LEU A 410 -30.39 -24.94 51.12
C LEU A 410 -31.17 -25.76 50.04
N HIS A 411 -30.53 -25.97 48.87
CA HIS A 411 -29.86 -27.21 48.36
C HIS A 411 -30.52 -28.63 48.44
N PRO A 412 -30.06 -29.68 47.69
CA PRO A 412 -29.29 -29.77 46.41
C PRO A 412 -29.60 -31.01 45.47
N MET A 413 -28.77 -31.20 44.41
CA MET A 413 -28.30 -32.48 43.80
C MET A 413 -29.17 -33.35 42.83
N THR A 414 -29.03 -33.08 41.53
CA THR A 414 -28.50 -34.00 40.46
C THR A 414 -29.13 -35.42 40.23
N PRO A 415 -28.58 -36.38 39.44
CA PRO A 415 -29.17 -36.71 38.11
C PRO A 415 -29.39 -38.21 37.80
N ILE A 416 -30.07 -38.55 36.68
CA ILE A 416 -29.95 -39.87 35.98
C ILE A 416 -30.56 -39.85 34.55
N LYS A 417 -30.05 -40.70 33.64
CA LYS A 417 -30.54 -40.99 32.26
C LYS A 417 -30.99 -42.48 32.17
N PRO A 418 -31.35 -43.03 30.98
CA PRO A 418 -32.52 -42.78 30.12
C PRO A 418 -33.35 -44.09 29.95
N LYS A 419 -34.34 -44.13 29.04
CA LYS A 419 -34.75 -45.40 28.36
C LYS A 419 -35.59 -45.21 27.09
N ASN A 420 -35.33 -46.08 26.10
CA ASN A 420 -36.08 -46.18 24.84
C ASN A 420 -37.41 -46.92 25.01
N LYS A 421 -38.35 -46.72 24.07
CA LYS A 421 -39.16 -47.83 23.52
C LYS A 421 -39.71 -47.52 22.12
N LYS A 422 -40.00 -48.59 21.37
CA LYS A 422 -40.72 -48.62 20.07
C LYS A 422 -42.24 -48.46 20.36
N THR A 423 -43.18 -48.34 19.41
CA THR A 423 -43.31 -49.01 18.10
C THR A 423 -44.34 -48.31 17.16
N LYS A 424 -44.29 -48.66 15.87
CA LYS A 424 -45.32 -48.52 14.80
C LYS A 424 -46.66 -49.26 15.16
N PRO A 425 -47.81 -49.16 14.43
CA PRO A 425 -47.87 -49.44 12.97
C PRO A 425 -49.04 -48.88 12.08
N ILE A 426 -48.90 -49.14 10.76
CA ILE A 426 -49.89 -49.52 9.73
C ILE A 426 -51.08 -48.59 9.38
N LEU A 427 -51.14 -48.17 8.10
CA LEU A 427 -52.16 -48.63 7.14
C LEU A 427 -51.60 -48.58 5.71
N ASP A 428 -52.13 -49.42 4.81
CA ASP A 428 -51.45 -49.88 3.59
C ASP A 428 -52.28 -49.60 2.31
N SER A 429 -51.63 -49.65 1.14
CA SER A 429 -52.15 -50.27 -0.11
C SER A 429 -51.18 -50.05 -1.30
N ASP A 430 -50.39 -51.08 -1.63
CA ASP A 430 -50.51 -51.95 -2.83
C ASP A 430 -51.07 -51.36 -4.16
N HIS A 431 -50.67 -51.77 -5.36
CA HIS A 431 -49.93 -52.96 -5.82
C HIS A 431 -49.01 -52.65 -7.04
N ASP A 432 -47.96 -53.48 -7.18
CA ASP A 432 -47.39 -54.19 -8.36
C ASP A 432 -48.04 -53.97 -9.76
N SER A 433 -47.38 -54.20 -10.92
CA SER A 433 -46.32 -55.18 -11.20
C SER A 433 -45.52 -54.91 -12.50
N GLU A 434 -44.26 -55.38 -12.52
CA GLU A 434 -43.53 -56.08 -13.61
C GLU A 434 -43.93 -55.87 -15.10
N ASN A 435 -42.97 -55.47 -15.96
CA ASN A 435 -42.22 -56.39 -16.87
C ASN A 435 -41.32 -55.63 -17.88
N GLU A 436 -40.16 -56.21 -18.21
CA GLU A 436 -39.39 -55.93 -19.44
C GLU A 436 -39.81 -56.90 -20.56
N PRO A 437 -39.41 -56.67 -21.82
CA PRO A 437 -38.40 -57.56 -22.39
C PRO A 437 -37.39 -56.90 -23.36
N GLU A 438 -36.32 -57.64 -23.65
CA GLU A 438 -35.29 -57.37 -24.67
C GLU A 438 -35.81 -57.57 -26.12
N ILE A 439 -35.06 -57.11 -27.14
CA ILE A 439 -34.53 -57.91 -28.30
C ILE A 439 -33.99 -57.03 -29.48
N GLU A 440 -32.75 -57.33 -29.92
CA GLU A 440 -32.10 -57.23 -31.27
C GLU A 440 -32.21 -55.95 -32.16
N ALA A 441 -31.28 -55.54 -33.04
CA ALA A 441 -29.91 -55.87 -33.47
C ALA A 441 -29.54 -54.93 -34.68
N GLU A 442 -28.48 -55.27 -35.45
CA GLU A 442 -27.91 -54.60 -36.66
C GLU A 442 -27.10 -53.31 -36.37
N ILE A 443 -25.76 -53.23 -36.43
CA ILE A 443 -24.62 -53.85 -37.18
C ILE A 443 -24.23 -53.11 -38.48
N GLU A 444 -23.03 -52.51 -38.47
CA GLU A 444 -21.94 -52.54 -39.49
C GLU A 444 -20.81 -51.60 -38.98
N SER A 445 -19.65 -52.11 -38.53
CA SER A 445 -18.39 -52.40 -39.29
C SER A 445 -17.71 -51.16 -39.91
N GLU A 446 -16.40 -50.94 -39.89
CA GLU A 446 -15.17 -51.60 -39.34
C GLU A 446 -14.06 -50.47 -39.29
N VAL A 447 -12.83 -50.58 -38.79
CA VAL A 447 -11.76 -51.61 -38.87
C VAL A 447 -10.85 -51.51 -37.62
N GLU A 448 -10.23 -52.62 -37.21
CA GLU A 448 -9.33 -52.75 -36.04
C GLU A 448 -7.96 -53.37 -36.42
N VAL A 449 -6.85 -52.82 -35.90
CA VAL A 449 -5.54 -53.50 -35.75
C VAL A 449 -4.87 -52.86 -34.49
N LYS A 450 -4.78 -53.51 -33.31
CA LYS A 450 -3.96 -54.67 -32.88
C LYS A 450 -2.44 -54.39 -32.90
N HIS A 451 -1.61 -54.73 -31.92
CA HIS A 451 -1.77 -55.36 -30.58
C HIS A 451 -0.57 -54.87 -29.70
N GLU A 452 -0.20 -55.34 -28.49
CA GLU A 452 -0.45 -56.61 -27.77
C GLU A 452 -0.46 -56.40 -26.23
N SER A 453 0.23 -57.23 -25.43
CA SER A 453 0.07 -57.39 -23.97
C SER A 453 1.36 -57.26 -23.12
N GLU A 454 1.23 -56.65 -21.92
CA GLU A 454 1.67 -57.13 -20.57
C GLU A 454 3.16 -57.42 -20.22
N PRO A 455 3.53 -57.54 -18.92
CA PRO A 455 2.90 -57.02 -17.68
C PRO A 455 3.84 -56.12 -16.85
N GLU A 456 3.31 -55.40 -15.85
CA GLU A 456 4.12 -54.84 -14.74
C GLU A 456 3.76 -55.49 -13.39
N ILE A 457 4.67 -55.37 -12.43
CA ILE A 457 4.75 -56.23 -11.23
C ILE A 457 4.26 -55.46 -9.99
N ASP A 458 3.37 -56.08 -9.21
CA ASP A 458 3.01 -55.61 -7.87
C ASP A 458 4.26 -55.54 -6.96
N VAL A 459 4.63 -54.32 -6.57
CA VAL A 459 5.56 -54.06 -5.47
C VAL A 459 4.83 -53.17 -4.47
N ASP A 460 4.36 -53.78 -3.37
CA ASP A 460 3.67 -53.13 -2.24
C ASP A 460 4.62 -52.17 -1.49
N VAL A 461 4.90 -51.02 -2.11
CA VAL A 461 5.58 -49.89 -1.46
C VAL A 461 4.53 -49.09 -0.70
N LYS A 462 4.52 -49.26 0.61
CA LYS A 462 3.82 -48.38 1.54
C LYS A 462 4.63 -47.11 1.71
N ASP A 463 4.43 -46.18 0.79
CA ASP A 463 4.70 -44.77 1.07
C ASP A 463 3.67 -44.31 2.12
N ASP A 464 4.09 -44.33 3.39
CA ASP A 464 3.40 -43.66 4.49
C ASP A 464 3.50 -42.13 4.27
N ASP A 465 2.74 -41.62 3.31
CA ASP A 465 2.53 -40.19 3.06
C ASP A 465 1.81 -39.58 4.27
N GLU A 466 2.57 -39.16 5.29
CA GLU A 466 2.05 -38.33 6.37
C GLU A 466 1.38 -37.09 5.75
N GLU A 467 0.08 -36.92 5.97
CA GLU A 467 -0.73 -35.86 5.39
C GLU A 467 -0.32 -34.48 5.95
N VAL A 468 0.75 -33.90 5.40
CA VAL A 468 1.30 -32.61 5.85
C VAL A 468 0.33 -31.48 5.52
N ALA A 469 -0.53 -31.17 6.49
CA ALA A 469 -1.56 -30.13 6.43
C ALA A 469 -1.05 -28.82 5.77
N PRO A 470 -1.70 -28.31 4.71
CA PRO A 470 -1.18 -27.18 3.94
C PRO A 470 -0.97 -25.91 4.77
N LEU A 471 0.26 -25.38 4.80
CA LEU A 471 0.66 -24.27 5.69
C LEU A 471 0.17 -22.87 5.27
N PHE A 472 -0.94 -22.81 4.53
CA PHE A 472 -1.72 -21.60 4.29
C PHE A 472 -3.11 -21.64 4.96
N GLU A 473 -3.27 -22.38 6.05
CA GLU A 473 -4.33 -22.09 7.03
C GLU A 473 -4.29 -20.59 7.41
N GLY A 474 -5.29 -19.82 6.97
CA GLY A 474 -5.37 -18.36 7.12
C GLY A 474 -5.18 -17.55 5.82
N ILE A 475 -4.77 -18.19 4.71
CA ILE A 475 -4.96 -17.72 3.33
C ILE A 475 -5.58 -18.88 2.54
N SER A 476 -6.88 -19.10 2.74
CA SER A 476 -7.67 -20.06 1.98
C SER A 476 -7.49 -19.81 0.48
N THR A 477 -6.98 -20.82 -0.25
CA THR A 477 -6.85 -20.78 -1.72
C THR A 477 -8.23 -20.60 -2.34
N PHE A 478 -8.30 -20.02 -3.55
CA PHE A 478 -9.60 -19.79 -4.18
C PHE A 478 -10.42 -21.08 -4.30
N ASP A 479 -9.76 -22.19 -4.64
CA ASP A 479 -10.37 -23.50 -4.79
C ASP A 479 -10.87 -24.06 -3.45
N SER A 480 -10.10 -23.92 -2.37
CA SER A 480 -10.53 -24.27 -1.00
C SER A 480 -11.76 -23.48 -0.55
N VAL A 481 -11.81 -22.16 -0.83
CA VAL A 481 -13.01 -21.35 -0.54
C VAL A 481 -14.19 -21.78 -1.41
N MET A 482 -13.94 -22.17 -2.67
CA MET A 482 -14.99 -22.68 -3.56
C MET A 482 -15.52 -24.03 -3.10
N GLU A 483 -14.70 -24.93 -2.53
CA GLU A 483 -15.16 -26.18 -1.92
C GLU A 483 -16.02 -25.95 -0.67
N GLU A 484 -15.63 -25.01 0.21
CA GLU A 484 -16.46 -24.60 1.35
C GLU A 484 -17.78 -23.96 0.89
N ALA A 485 -17.74 -23.09 -0.13
CA ALA A 485 -18.90 -22.44 -0.71
C ALA A 485 -19.83 -23.44 -1.42
N ASN A 486 -19.28 -24.45 -2.11
CA ASN A 486 -20.04 -25.52 -2.75
C ASN A 486 -20.66 -26.48 -1.71
N ARG A 487 -20.02 -26.67 -0.55
CA ARG A 487 -20.60 -27.35 0.62
C ARG A 487 -21.65 -26.53 1.38
N GLY A 488 -21.91 -25.29 0.96
CA GLY A 488 -22.98 -24.45 1.50
C GLY A 488 -22.56 -23.41 2.54
N ASP A 489 -21.26 -23.24 2.84
CA ASP A 489 -20.82 -22.16 3.75
C ASP A 489 -21.06 -20.78 3.09
N THR A 490 -22.05 -20.06 3.62
CA THR A 490 -22.41 -18.71 3.14
C THR A 490 -21.31 -17.67 3.39
N ASN A 491 -20.44 -17.87 4.38
CA ASN A 491 -19.26 -17.02 4.60
C ASN A 491 -18.13 -17.36 3.63
N ALA A 492 -17.99 -18.63 3.22
CA ALA A 492 -17.12 -19.01 2.11
C ALA A 492 -17.62 -18.42 0.78
N MET A 493 -18.92 -18.47 0.49
CA MET A 493 -19.51 -17.79 -0.67
C MET A 493 -19.16 -16.28 -0.67
N VAL A 494 -19.28 -15.60 0.49
CA VAL A 494 -18.86 -14.18 0.63
C VAL A 494 -17.34 -14.00 0.42
N ARG A 495 -16.49 -14.91 0.91
CA ARG A 495 -15.05 -14.89 0.66
C ARG A 495 -14.73 -15.06 -0.83
N ALA A 496 -15.29 -16.08 -1.48
CA ALA A 496 -15.12 -16.34 -2.91
C ALA A 496 -15.57 -15.14 -3.76
N GLY A 497 -16.72 -14.54 -3.42
CA GLY A 497 -17.19 -13.33 -4.09
C GLY A 497 -16.20 -12.17 -4.01
N ARG A 498 -15.63 -11.90 -2.82
CA ARG A 498 -14.61 -10.85 -2.63
C ARG A 498 -13.32 -11.15 -3.39
N MET A 499 -12.87 -12.42 -3.40
CA MET A 499 -11.70 -12.84 -4.16
C MET A 499 -11.89 -12.63 -5.66
N LEU A 500 -13.02 -13.08 -6.22
CA LEU A 500 -13.39 -12.90 -7.63
C LEU A 500 -13.58 -11.43 -8.04
N GLN A 501 -14.03 -10.57 -7.12
CA GLN A 501 -14.18 -9.13 -7.37
C GLN A 501 -12.82 -8.41 -7.51
N LYS A 502 -11.82 -8.85 -6.74
CA LYS A 502 -10.47 -8.26 -6.71
C LYS A 502 -9.49 -8.92 -7.68
N GLY A 503 -9.63 -10.22 -7.91
CA GLY A 503 -8.58 -11.07 -8.50
C GLY A 503 -7.61 -11.64 -7.45
N ASP A 504 -8.01 -11.71 -6.18
CA ASP A 504 -7.17 -12.28 -5.11
C ASP A 504 -7.07 -13.81 -5.31
N ASN A 505 -5.89 -14.30 -5.68
CA ASN A 505 -5.58 -15.71 -5.97
C ASN A 505 -6.49 -16.36 -7.03
N CYS A 506 -7.13 -15.57 -7.92
CA CYS A 506 -8.01 -16.06 -8.97
C CYS A 506 -8.13 -15.05 -10.13
N ARG A 507 -8.68 -15.46 -11.28
CA ARG A 507 -9.02 -14.51 -12.36
C ARG A 507 -10.19 -13.63 -11.89
N LYS A 508 -10.00 -12.30 -11.89
CA LYS A 508 -11.07 -11.33 -11.63
C LYS A 508 -12.27 -11.58 -12.56
N ASP A 509 -13.43 -11.79 -11.96
CA ASP A 509 -14.69 -12.15 -12.64
C ASP A 509 -15.85 -11.59 -11.80
N GLN A 510 -16.27 -10.37 -12.12
CA GLN A 510 -17.32 -9.66 -11.38
C GLN A 510 -18.67 -10.39 -11.46
N THR A 511 -18.94 -11.08 -12.57
CA THR A 511 -20.19 -11.83 -12.78
C THR A 511 -20.25 -13.06 -11.88
N LYS A 512 -19.15 -13.80 -11.70
CA LYS A 512 -19.08 -14.86 -10.68
C LYS A 512 -19.07 -14.29 -9.27
N ALA A 513 -18.43 -13.14 -9.02
CA ALA A 513 -18.47 -12.48 -7.72
C ALA A 513 -19.91 -12.17 -7.28
N TYR A 514 -20.69 -11.52 -8.15
CA TYR A 514 -22.12 -11.26 -7.93
C TYR A 514 -22.91 -12.56 -7.68
N ARG A 515 -22.69 -13.61 -8.47
CA ARG A 515 -23.35 -14.92 -8.26
C ARG A 515 -23.03 -15.55 -6.90
N MET A 516 -21.79 -15.41 -6.41
CA MET A 516 -21.42 -15.92 -5.07
C MET A 516 -22.06 -15.08 -3.95
N PHE A 517 -22.08 -13.75 -4.08
CA PHE A 517 -22.80 -12.89 -3.12
C PHE A 517 -24.29 -13.18 -3.10
N LYS A 518 -24.92 -13.35 -4.28
CA LYS A 518 -26.34 -13.68 -4.39
C LYS A 518 -26.65 -15.04 -3.77
N LYS A 519 -25.87 -16.10 -4.03
CA LYS A 519 -26.04 -17.40 -3.33
C LYS A 519 -26.00 -17.25 -1.80
N ALA A 520 -25.09 -16.44 -1.26
CA ALA A 520 -25.04 -16.17 0.17
C ALA A 520 -26.26 -15.37 0.67
N ALA A 521 -26.74 -14.41 -0.14
CA ALA A 521 -27.92 -13.59 0.15
C ALA A 521 -29.22 -14.41 0.16
N ASP A 522 -29.40 -15.28 -0.84
CA ASP A 522 -30.53 -16.21 -0.97
C ASP A 522 -30.55 -17.20 0.22
N ALA A 523 -29.37 -17.61 0.71
CA ALA A 523 -29.19 -18.37 1.95
C ALA A 523 -29.28 -17.51 3.24
N GLY A 524 -29.72 -16.26 3.14
CA GLY A 524 -30.05 -15.38 4.27
C GLY A 524 -28.88 -14.67 4.97
N ASN A 525 -27.65 -14.77 4.46
CA ASN A 525 -26.46 -14.17 5.07
C ASN A 525 -26.47 -12.64 4.92
N GLY A 526 -26.39 -11.92 6.05
CA GLY A 526 -26.44 -10.45 6.10
C GLY A 526 -25.32 -9.73 5.34
N ILE A 527 -24.15 -10.36 5.19
CA ILE A 527 -23.01 -9.83 4.42
C ILE A 527 -23.17 -10.18 2.93
N GLY A 528 -23.74 -11.35 2.62
CA GLY A 528 -24.16 -11.74 1.27
C GLY A 528 -25.18 -10.76 0.69
N LEU A 529 -26.25 -10.48 1.44
CA LEU A 529 -27.28 -9.48 1.11
C LEU A 529 -26.65 -8.11 0.83
N PHE A 530 -25.83 -7.60 1.76
CA PHE A 530 -25.13 -6.31 1.61
C PHE A 530 -24.28 -6.22 0.34
N ASN A 531 -23.39 -7.18 0.09
CA ASN A 531 -22.55 -7.17 -1.12
C ASN A 531 -23.40 -7.31 -2.39
N THR A 532 -24.54 -8.03 -2.34
CA THR A 532 -25.47 -8.18 -3.47
C THR A 532 -26.16 -6.85 -3.80
N ALA A 533 -26.62 -6.11 -2.79
CA ALA A 533 -27.18 -4.77 -2.95
C ALA A 533 -26.16 -3.81 -3.59
N LEU A 534 -24.92 -3.78 -3.08
CA LEU A 534 -23.85 -2.96 -3.66
C LEU A 534 -23.53 -3.33 -5.12
N CYS A 535 -23.50 -4.63 -5.46
CA CYS A 535 -23.33 -5.06 -6.85
C CYS A 535 -24.46 -4.60 -7.76
N LYS A 536 -25.70 -4.56 -7.24
CA LYS A 536 -26.90 -4.10 -7.96
C LYS A 536 -26.97 -2.58 -8.11
N ALA A 537 -26.56 -1.81 -7.10
CA ALA A 537 -26.46 -0.36 -7.21
C ALA A 537 -25.33 0.08 -8.18
N LEU A 538 -24.18 -0.60 -8.15
CA LEU A 538 -22.98 -0.19 -8.89
C LEU A 538 -22.75 -0.94 -10.22
N GLY A 539 -23.69 -1.80 -10.65
CA GLY A 539 -23.57 -2.58 -11.89
C GLY A 539 -22.41 -3.58 -11.91
N ILE A 540 -21.96 -4.06 -10.74
CA ILE A 540 -20.76 -4.91 -10.62
C ILE A 540 -21.15 -6.36 -10.92
N GLY A 541 -20.94 -6.80 -12.16
CA GLY A 541 -21.22 -8.17 -12.60
C GLY A 541 -22.71 -8.46 -12.84
N THR A 542 -23.53 -7.41 -12.88
CA THR A 542 -24.97 -7.41 -13.13
C THR A 542 -25.37 -6.03 -13.66
N ASN A 543 -26.59 -5.85 -14.15
CA ASN A 543 -27.06 -4.54 -14.58
C ASN A 543 -27.41 -3.67 -13.35
N VAL A 544 -27.21 -2.35 -13.48
CA VAL A 544 -27.65 -1.37 -12.47
C VAL A 544 -29.17 -1.49 -12.26
N ASP A 545 -29.58 -1.59 -11.00
CA ASP A 545 -30.98 -1.65 -10.57
C ASP A 545 -31.04 -1.20 -9.10
N GLU A 546 -31.21 0.11 -8.93
CA GLU A 546 -31.22 0.79 -7.63
C GLU A 546 -32.42 0.38 -6.76
N GLU A 547 -33.52 -0.04 -7.40
CA GLU A 547 -34.74 -0.46 -6.73
C GLU A 547 -34.63 -1.89 -6.17
N GLU A 548 -34.04 -2.84 -6.90
CA GLU A 548 -33.66 -4.14 -6.33
C GLU A 548 -32.56 -3.96 -5.27
N ALA A 549 -31.58 -3.06 -5.50
CA ALA A 549 -30.54 -2.75 -4.51
C ALA A 549 -31.13 -2.23 -3.18
N PHE A 550 -32.04 -1.25 -3.23
CA PHE A 550 -32.69 -0.68 -2.05
C PHE A 550 -33.49 -1.75 -1.27
N ARG A 551 -34.27 -2.59 -1.95
CA ARG A 551 -35.02 -3.70 -1.32
C ARG A 551 -34.09 -4.74 -0.67
N ILE A 552 -32.98 -5.11 -1.33
CA ILE A 552 -32.00 -6.04 -0.74
C ILE A 552 -31.28 -5.39 0.45
N MET A 553 -30.97 -4.09 0.38
CA MET A 553 -30.32 -3.35 1.47
C MET A 553 -31.24 -3.22 2.69
N GLU A 554 -32.54 -2.96 2.51
CA GLU A 554 -33.54 -2.94 3.59
C GLU A 554 -33.53 -4.28 4.37
N ILE A 555 -33.46 -5.41 3.64
CA ILE A 555 -33.38 -6.75 4.22
C ILE A 555 -32.02 -6.97 4.90
N ALA A 556 -30.92 -6.51 4.32
CA ALA A 556 -29.56 -6.59 4.90
C ALA A 556 -29.44 -5.81 6.23
N ALA A 557 -30.15 -4.68 6.34
CA ALA A 557 -30.17 -3.79 7.49
C ALA A 557 -31.09 -4.26 8.64
N ARG A 558 -31.82 -5.37 8.51
CA ARG A 558 -32.75 -5.82 9.55
C ARG A 558 -32.01 -6.29 10.82
N PRO A 559 -32.57 -6.07 12.03
CA PRO A 559 -31.89 -6.41 13.30
C PRO A 559 -31.46 -7.87 13.44
N ASP A 560 -32.18 -8.82 12.82
CA ASP A 560 -31.81 -10.24 12.81
C ASP A 560 -30.51 -10.52 12.04
N LYS A 561 -30.19 -9.71 11.02
CA LYS A 561 -28.97 -9.85 10.22
C LYS A 561 -27.70 -9.37 10.93
N ARG A 562 -27.85 -8.56 12.00
CA ARG A 562 -26.75 -8.00 12.81
C ARG A 562 -25.61 -7.39 11.99
N ASN A 563 -25.93 -6.77 10.85
CA ASN A 563 -24.95 -6.15 9.97
C ASN A 563 -24.91 -4.61 10.22
N PRO A 564 -24.02 -4.10 11.08
CA PRO A 564 -23.90 -2.66 11.36
C PRO A 564 -23.67 -1.81 10.10
N VAL A 565 -22.84 -2.31 9.18
CA VAL A 565 -22.48 -1.60 7.95
C VAL A 565 -23.70 -1.45 7.05
N ALA A 566 -24.48 -2.52 6.85
CA ALA A 566 -25.74 -2.41 6.09
C ALA A 566 -26.77 -1.50 6.79
N MET A 567 -26.80 -1.44 8.12
CA MET A 567 -27.65 -0.48 8.84
C MET A 567 -27.22 0.97 8.62
N ASN A 568 -25.91 1.27 8.60
CA ASN A 568 -25.42 2.59 8.24
C ASN A 568 -25.75 2.95 6.79
N GLU A 569 -25.40 2.08 5.84
CA GLU A 569 -25.48 2.41 4.41
C GLU A 569 -26.93 2.43 3.92
N PHE A 570 -27.84 1.67 4.55
CA PHE A 570 -29.29 1.85 4.36
C PHE A 570 -29.80 3.18 4.94
N GLY A 571 -29.20 3.67 6.03
CA GLY A 571 -29.48 5.01 6.55
C GLY A 571 -29.09 6.11 5.57
N GLU A 572 -27.96 5.97 4.89
CA GLU A 572 -27.53 6.87 3.81
C GLU A 572 -28.54 6.81 2.63
N MET A 573 -28.91 5.61 2.15
CA MET A 573 -29.93 5.45 1.09
C MET A 573 -31.32 6.01 1.45
N LEU A 574 -31.69 6.00 2.73
CA LEU A 574 -32.94 6.62 3.22
C LEU A 574 -32.83 8.15 3.22
N GLN A 575 -31.69 8.70 3.64
CA GLN A 575 -31.40 10.13 3.61
C GLN A 575 -31.43 10.69 2.18
N ASP A 576 -30.88 9.97 1.20
CA ASP A 576 -30.93 10.36 -0.22
C ASP A 576 -32.36 10.37 -0.78
N ARG A 577 -33.25 9.54 -0.23
CA ARG A 577 -34.70 9.54 -0.51
C ARG A 577 -35.50 10.54 0.34
N GLY A 578 -34.84 11.30 1.22
CA GLY A 578 -35.46 12.29 2.12
C GLY A 578 -36.08 11.73 3.40
N ASP A 579 -35.94 10.43 3.68
CA ASP A 579 -36.46 9.76 4.89
C ASP A 579 -35.45 9.86 6.06
N ASP A 580 -35.20 11.10 6.48
CA ASP A 580 -34.32 11.45 7.61
C ASP A 580 -34.72 10.74 8.91
N GLU A 581 -36.02 10.54 9.11
CA GLU A 581 -36.57 9.89 10.29
C GLU A 581 -36.15 8.43 10.39
N ASN A 582 -36.34 7.64 9.33
CA ASN A 582 -35.96 6.25 9.36
C ASN A 582 -34.43 6.09 9.25
N ALA A 583 -33.73 6.99 8.55
CA ALA A 583 -32.27 7.02 8.55
C ALA A 583 -31.70 7.06 9.99
N ILE A 584 -32.17 8.00 10.82
CA ILE A 584 -31.80 8.09 12.25
C ILE A 584 -32.11 6.79 13.01
N LYS A 585 -33.30 6.19 12.79
CA LYS A 585 -33.69 4.91 13.41
C LYS A 585 -32.79 3.74 12.99
N TYR A 586 -32.08 3.82 11.86
CA TYR A 586 -31.10 2.82 11.43
C TYR A 586 -29.67 3.13 11.91
N TYR A 587 -29.24 4.39 11.87
CA TYR A 587 -27.98 4.82 12.50
C TYR A 587 -27.95 4.46 13.99
N GLU A 588 -29.04 4.66 14.74
CA GLU A 588 -29.17 4.22 16.14
C GLU A 588 -28.89 2.72 16.34
N LYS A 589 -29.35 1.86 15.41
CA LYS A 589 -29.16 0.40 15.50
C LYS A 589 -27.70 0.04 15.19
N ALA A 590 -27.11 0.67 14.19
CA ALA A 590 -25.71 0.52 13.83
C ALA A 590 -24.78 0.96 14.98
N MET A 591 -25.05 2.11 15.61
CA MET A 591 -24.31 2.60 16.77
C MET A 591 -24.40 1.65 17.99
N LYS A 592 -25.56 1.01 18.21
CA LYS A 592 -25.73 -0.03 19.26
C LYS A 592 -24.92 -1.30 18.96
N LEU A 593 -24.50 -1.50 17.69
CA LEU A 593 -23.56 -2.53 17.24
C LEU A 593 -22.13 -2.01 17.02
N GLN A 594 -21.81 -0.83 17.57
CA GLN A 594 -20.49 -0.17 17.53
C GLN A 594 -20.00 0.26 16.14
N ASP A 595 -20.92 0.51 15.19
CA ASP A 595 -20.56 1.10 13.90
C ASP A 595 -20.07 2.55 14.06
N THR A 596 -18.86 2.85 13.59
CA THR A 596 -18.24 4.17 13.75
C THR A 596 -18.63 5.17 12.66
N LYS A 597 -19.04 4.72 11.47
CA LYS A 597 -19.64 5.60 10.44
C LYS A 597 -20.99 6.11 10.89
N ALA A 598 -21.81 5.24 11.48
CA ALA A 598 -23.14 5.61 11.97
C ALA A 598 -23.10 6.70 13.05
N ILE A 599 -22.06 6.74 13.89
CA ILE A 599 -21.84 7.83 14.84
C ILE A 599 -21.59 9.16 14.09
N PHE A 600 -20.75 9.15 13.05
CA PHE A 600 -20.46 10.33 12.24
C PHE A 600 -21.69 10.83 11.46
N ASN A 601 -22.43 9.92 10.81
CA ASN A 601 -23.64 10.26 10.10
C ASN A 601 -24.76 10.72 11.04
N MET A 602 -24.89 10.14 12.24
CA MET A 602 -25.77 10.67 13.28
C MET A 602 -25.41 12.12 13.63
N GLY A 603 -24.12 12.47 13.67
CA GLY A 603 -23.64 13.84 13.81
C GLY A 603 -24.22 14.78 12.73
N LYS A 604 -24.10 14.40 11.45
CA LYS A 604 -24.69 15.14 10.31
C LYS A 604 -26.21 15.27 10.43
N MET A 605 -26.91 14.22 10.87
CA MET A 605 -28.37 14.27 11.04
C MET A 605 -28.79 15.23 12.15
N MET A 606 -28.06 15.26 13.26
CA MET A 606 -28.32 16.23 14.34
C MET A 606 -28.00 17.66 13.90
N GLU A 607 -26.94 17.86 13.12
CA GLU A 607 -26.56 19.15 12.52
C GLU A 607 -27.65 19.66 11.57
N LYS A 608 -28.13 18.81 10.66
CA LYS A 608 -29.26 19.07 9.75
C LYS A 608 -30.56 19.43 10.50
N GLN A 609 -30.78 18.87 11.70
CA GLN A 609 -31.89 19.20 12.59
C GLN A 609 -31.67 20.45 13.46
N GLY A 610 -30.54 21.16 13.32
CA GLY A 610 -30.17 22.31 14.17
C GLY A 610 -29.82 21.93 15.62
N ARG A 611 -29.64 20.64 15.92
CA ARG A 611 -29.32 20.10 17.25
C ARG A 611 -27.82 20.11 17.49
N ILE A 612 -27.21 21.29 17.38
CA ILE A 612 -25.75 21.51 17.35
C ILE A 612 -25.01 20.84 18.51
N ASN A 613 -25.58 20.83 19.73
CA ASN A 613 -24.96 20.15 20.88
C ASN A 613 -24.91 18.61 20.75
N ASP A 614 -25.94 18.01 20.15
CA ASP A 614 -25.96 16.56 19.88
C ASP A 614 -25.03 16.21 18.71
N ALA A 615 -25.01 17.05 17.66
CA ALA A 615 -24.09 16.94 16.54
C ALA A 615 -22.63 16.99 16.99
N MET A 616 -22.27 18.02 17.77
CA MET A 616 -20.95 18.20 18.37
C MET A 616 -20.55 17.01 19.25
N ARG A 617 -21.49 16.42 20.02
CA ARG A 617 -21.24 15.21 20.81
C ARG A 617 -20.93 14.00 19.93
N HIS A 618 -21.71 13.77 18.86
CA HIS A 618 -21.50 12.64 17.97
C HIS A 618 -20.24 12.79 17.09
N PHE A 619 -19.97 13.99 16.56
CA PHE A 619 -18.74 14.26 15.83
C PHE A 619 -17.49 14.06 16.71
N LYS A 620 -17.54 14.46 17.99
CA LYS A 620 -16.49 14.14 18.97
C LYS A 620 -16.31 12.63 19.14
N GLN A 621 -17.39 11.88 19.35
CA GLN A 621 -17.34 10.42 19.51
C GLN A 621 -16.78 9.72 18.27
N ALA A 622 -17.16 10.18 17.06
CA ALA A 622 -16.60 9.68 15.81
C ALA A 622 -15.10 9.99 15.70
N GLY A 623 -14.66 11.17 16.14
CA GLY A 623 -13.25 11.54 16.20
C GLY A 623 -12.43 10.71 17.21
N GLU A 624 -12.99 10.47 18.40
CA GLU A 624 -12.40 9.57 19.41
C GLU A 624 -12.33 8.11 18.90
N ALA A 625 -13.23 7.70 18.01
CA ALA A 625 -13.21 6.43 17.29
C ALA A 625 -12.31 6.42 16.03
N GLY A 626 -11.59 7.51 15.74
CA GLY A 626 -10.62 7.60 14.64
C GLY A 626 -11.15 8.16 13.31
N ILE A 627 -12.41 8.61 13.25
CA ILE A 627 -12.97 9.25 12.05
C ILE A 627 -12.49 10.70 11.98
N GLU A 628 -11.59 10.99 11.04
CA GLU A 628 -10.95 12.31 10.93
C GLU A 628 -11.93 13.41 10.50
N GLU A 629 -12.90 13.07 9.66
CA GLU A 629 -14.04 13.92 9.29
C GLU A 629 -14.89 14.31 10.52
N GLY A 630 -15.12 13.36 11.45
CA GLY A 630 -15.81 13.64 12.72
C GLY A 630 -15.01 14.59 13.59
N SER A 631 -13.69 14.38 13.70
CA SER A 631 -12.79 15.29 14.43
C SER A 631 -12.77 16.69 13.82
N ASN A 632 -12.80 16.78 12.49
CA ASN A 632 -12.87 18.04 11.76
C ASN A 632 -14.20 18.77 12.00
N ASN A 633 -15.34 18.09 11.81
CA ASN A 633 -16.65 18.74 11.97
C ASN A 633 -16.91 19.14 13.43
N TYR A 634 -16.46 18.34 14.40
CA TYR A 634 -16.41 18.75 15.80
C TYR A 634 -15.61 20.05 15.98
N ALA A 635 -14.43 20.16 15.35
CA ALA A 635 -13.63 21.37 15.41
C ALA A 635 -14.27 22.58 14.71
N ILE A 636 -15.01 22.39 13.60
CA ILE A 636 -15.78 23.46 12.95
C ILE A 636 -16.89 23.98 13.86
N LEU A 637 -17.71 23.11 14.47
CA LEU A 637 -18.75 23.54 15.42
C LEU A 637 -18.16 24.24 16.66
N LEU A 638 -16.95 23.87 17.11
CA LEU A 638 -16.25 24.60 18.16
C LEU A 638 -15.80 26.01 17.73
N LEU A 639 -15.58 26.25 16.43
CA LEU A 639 -15.18 27.57 15.88
C LEU A 639 -16.35 28.53 15.72
N GLU A 640 -17.58 28.06 15.64
CA GLU A 640 -18.79 28.91 15.58
C GLU A 640 -19.08 29.65 16.90
N ASN A 641 -18.44 29.24 18.00
CA ASN A 641 -18.68 29.74 19.35
C ASN A 641 -17.41 30.37 19.94
N GLU A 642 -17.49 31.67 20.27
CA GLU A 642 -16.41 32.49 20.84
C GLU A 642 -15.77 31.94 22.12
N LYS A 643 -16.41 30.99 22.81
CA LYS A 643 -15.85 30.36 24.03
C LYS A 643 -15.05 29.10 23.74
N THR A 644 -15.14 28.56 22.52
CA THR A 644 -14.58 27.26 22.12
C THR A 644 -13.64 27.30 20.92
N ILE A 645 -13.54 28.40 20.19
CA ILE A 645 -12.63 28.59 19.03
C ILE A 645 -11.24 28.03 19.28
N ASN A 646 -10.60 28.37 20.41
CA ASN A 646 -9.25 27.91 20.74
C ASN A 646 -9.14 26.38 20.88
N GLN A 647 -10.22 25.71 21.28
CA GLN A 647 -10.31 24.26 21.30
C GLN A 647 -10.44 23.69 19.88
N GLY A 648 -11.27 24.30 19.03
CA GLY A 648 -11.41 23.95 17.61
C GLY A 648 -10.09 24.05 16.85
N VAL A 649 -9.38 25.19 16.96
CA VAL A 649 -8.04 25.40 16.39
C VAL A 649 -7.05 24.33 16.90
N THR A 650 -7.12 23.98 18.18
CA THR A 650 -6.24 22.95 18.78
C THR A 650 -6.52 21.56 18.19
N VAL A 651 -7.79 21.19 17.97
CA VAL A 651 -8.16 19.91 17.33
C VAL A 651 -7.70 19.89 15.88
N LEU A 652 -7.93 20.95 15.09
CA LEU A 652 -7.45 21.02 13.71
C LEU A 652 -5.92 20.88 13.62
N LYS A 653 -5.17 21.50 14.55
CA LYS A 653 -3.69 21.38 14.60
C LYS A 653 -3.19 19.98 14.92
N GLN A 654 -3.98 19.15 15.61
CA GLN A 654 -3.65 17.74 15.83
C GLN A 654 -3.91 16.91 14.55
N LEU A 655 -4.95 17.27 13.79
CA LEU A 655 -5.32 16.62 12.52
C LEU A 655 -4.40 17.02 11.35
N SER A 656 -3.85 18.25 11.32
CA SER A 656 -3.08 18.80 10.20
C SER A 656 -1.75 18.08 9.90
N SER A 657 -1.39 17.07 10.69
CA SER A 657 -0.28 16.15 10.40
C SER A 657 -0.62 15.10 9.34
N ARG A 658 -1.91 14.90 9.03
CA ARG A 658 -2.39 13.79 8.17
C ARG A 658 -3.71 14.03 7.44
N TYR A 659 -4.60 14.87 7.96
CA TYR A 659 -5.92 15.12 7.37
C TYR A 659 -5.93 16.41 6.50
N PRO A 660 -6.05 16.33 5.16
CA PRO A 660 -5.87 17.47 4.25
C PRO A 660 -6.83 18.63 4.49
N LEU A 661 -8.10 18.35 4.81
CA LEU A 661 -9.12 19.38 5.01
C LEU A 661 -8.88 20.18 6.30
N ALA A 662 -8.27 19.58 7.34
CA ALA A 662 -7.86 20.34 8.53
C ALA A 662 -6.73 21.34 8.23
N CYS A 663 -5.79 20.99 7.34
CA CYS A 663 -4.78 21.93 6.85
C CYS A 663 -5.42 23.09 6.09
N PHE A 664 -6.36 22.80 5.17
CA PHE A 664 -7.09 23.83 4.44
C PHE A 664 -7.90 24.75 5.37
N ASN A 665 -8.62 24.18 6.33
CA ASN A 665 -9.41 24.93 7.30
C ASN A 665 -8.53 25.83 8.17
N LEU A 666 -7.37 25.35 8.64
CA LEU A 666 -6.39 26.20 9.33
C LEU A 666 -5.86 27.33 8.43
N GLY A 667 -5.53 27.04 7.17
CA GLY A 667 -5.11 28.06 6.21
C GLY A 667 -6.17 29.15 6.02
N MET A 668 -7.45 28.77 5.92
CA MET A 668 -8.57 29.70 5.84
C MET A 668 -8.76 30.52 7.13
N ILE A 669 -8.66 29.87 8.30
CA ILE A 669 -8.76 30.50 9.62
C ILE A 669 -7.68 31.59 9.78
N TYR A 670 -6.42 31.25 9.52
CA TYR A 670 -5.29 32.19 9.59
C TYR A 670 -5.36 33.31 8.53
N LYS A 671 -5.85 33.01 7.33
CA LYS A 671 -6.05 33.99 6.26
C LYS A 671 -7.22 34.95 6.52
N ILE A 672 -8.27 34.53 7.22
CA ILE A 672 -9.41 35.39 7.57
C ILE A 672 -9.06 36.29 8.76
N GLY A 673 -8.35 35.76 9.77
CA GLY A 673 -7.73 36.57 10.82
C GLY A 673 -8.70 37.37 11.71
N ASN A 674 -9.71 36.72 12.29
CA ASN A 674 -10.63 37.39 13.23
C ASN A 674 -11.26 36.45 14.28
N TYR A 675 -10.48 35.51 14.84
CA TYR A 675 -10.98 34.46 15.74
C TYR A 675 -10.28 34.54 17.12
N ILE A 676 -10.75 35.45 17.98
CA ILE A 676 -10.22 35.75 19.32
C ILE A 676 -8.74 36.21 19.33
N GLY A 677 -8.51 37.50 19.13
CA GLY A 677 -7.22 38.16 19.43
C GLY A 677 -6.02 37.73 18.57
N HIS A 678 -6.20 36.76 17.66
CA HIS A 678 -5.26 36.45 16.60
C HIS A 678 -5.56 37.35 15.39
N GLU A 679 -4.59 38.21 15.08
CA GLU A 679 -4.55 38.97 13.82
C GLU A 679 -4.37 38.04 12.61
N GLN A 680 -4.52 38.59 11.41
CA GLN A 680 -4.32 37.86 10.16
C GLN A 680 -2.85 37.43 10.00
N ASP A 681 -2.62 36.12 9.85
CA ASP A 681 -1.29 35.54 9.66
C ASP A 681 -1.24 34.87 8.28
N LEU A 682 -0.78 35.64 7.28
CA LEU A 682 -0.72 35.15 5.90
C LEU A 682 0.42 34.14 5.67
N GLU A 683 1.51 34.23 6.43
CA GLU A 683 2.66 33.31 6.31
C GLU A 683 2.30 31.91 6.83
N LEU A 684 1.64 31.85 8.00
CA LEU A 684 1.14 30.59 8.55
C LEU A 684 -0.02 30.04 7.72
N ALA A 685 -0.88 30.90 7.16
CA ALA A 685 -1.89 30.47 6.19
C ALA A 685 -1.27 29.84 4.94
N PHE A 686 -0.22 30.44 4.38
CA PHE A 686 0.53 29.93 3.22
C PHE A 686 1.11 28.54 3.49
N GLU A 687 1.79 28.33 4.62
CA GLU A 687 2.33 27.01 4.99
C GLU A 687 1.23 25.96 5.27
N TYR A 688 0.05 26.36 5.78
CA TYR A 688 -1.07 25.44 5.91
C TYR A 688 -1.72 25.07 4.57
N PHE A 689 -1.84 26.00 3.62
CA PHE A 689 -2.27 25.67 2.25
C PHE A 689 -1.26 24.78 1.52
N LYS A 690 0.04 25.03 1.71
CA LYS A 690 1.15 24.18 1.23
C LYS A 690 1.06 22.76 1.79
N ALA A 691 0.78 22.62 3.09
CA ALA A 691 0.56 21.32 3.73
C ALA A 691 -0.67 20.59 3.13
N ALA A 692 -1.78 21.30 2.92
CA ALA A 692 -2.96 20.75 2.25
C ALA A 692 -2.66 20.31 0.80
N ALA A 693 -1.88 21.11 0.05
CA ALA A 693 -1.46 20.80 -1.31
C ALA A 693 -0.49 19.60 -1.38
N ASN A 694 0.36 19.41 -0.37
CA ASN A 694 1.22 18.25 -0.21
C ASN A 694 0.44 16.98 0.16
N LEU A 695 -0.67 17.11 0.88
CA LEU A 695 -1.66 16.05 1.13
C LEU A 695 -2.68 15.90 -0.03
N HIS A 696 -2.36 16.41 -1.23
CA HIS A 696 -3.15 16.28 -2.46
C HIS A 696 -4.59 16.83 -2.37
N HIS A 697 -4.84 17.87 -1.57
CA HIS A 697 -6.14 18.53 -1.51
C HIS A 697 -6.36 19.51 -2.68
N PRO A 698 -7.42 19.41 -3.49
CA PRO A 698 -7.68 20.33 -4.62
C PRO A 698 -7.71 21.80 -4.20
N LYS A 699 -8.57 22.16 -3.24
CA LYS A 699 -8.67 23.53 -2.70
C LYS A 699 -7.40 24.00 -1.97
N GLY A 700 -6.60 23.05 -1.47
CA GLY A 700 -5.27 23.32 -0.92
C GLY A 700 -4.28 23.77 -1.99
N CYS A 701 -4.20 23.02 -3.10
CA CYS A 701 -3.42 23.39 -4.29
C CYS A 701 -3.88 24.74 -4.86
N LEU A 702 -5.20 24.96 -5.00
CA LEU A 702 -5.80 26.22 -5.45
C LEU A 702 -5.37 27.41 -4.57
N HIS A 703 -5.52 27.30 -3.25
CA HIS A 703 -5.22 28.42 -2.34
C HIS A 703 -3.72 28.67 -2.21
N TYR A 704 -2.89 27.63 -2.24
CA TYR A 704 -1.44 27.76 -2.30
C TYR A 704 -0.98 28.47 -3.59
N ALA A 705 -1.55 28.09 -4.74
CA ALA A 705 -1.32 28.79 -6.00
C ALA A 705 -1.77 30.26 -5.96
N LEU A 706 -2.93 30.55 -5.38
CA LEU A 706 -3.42 31.93 -5.20
C LEU A 706 -2.51 32.78 -4.32
N CYS A 707 -1.95 32.22 -3.25
CA CYS A 707 -0.96 32.90 -2.41
C CYS A 707 0.31 33.23 -3.20
N LEU A 708 0.88 32.26 -3.90
CA LEU A 708 2.05 32.44 -4.78
C LEU A 708 1.81 33.50 -5.88
N LYS A 709 0.63 33.51 -6.50
CA LYS A 709 0.24 34.49 -7.54
C LYS A 709 0.22 35.93 -7.01
N ARG A 710 -0.17 36.11 -5.76
CA ARG A 710 -0.44 37.43 -5.17
C ARG A 710 0.68 37.95 -4.28
N GLY A 711 1.55 37.06 -3.78
CA GLY A 711 2.49 37.37 -2.70
C GLY A 711 1.84 37.42 -1.31
N GLU A 712 0.74 36.68 -1.10
CA GLU A 712 0.09 36.59 0.22
C GLU A 712 0.87 35.61 1.11
N GLY A 713 1.62 36.12 2.09
CA GLY A 713 2.39 35.30 3.03
C GLY A 713 3.66 34.68 2.44
N THR A 714 4.10 35.14 1.28
CA THR A 714 5.22 34.58 0.50
C THR A 714 5.68 35.58 -0.57
N PRO A 715 6.93 35.55 -1.05
CA PRO A 715 7.31 36.29 -2.26
C PRO A 715 6.51 35.83 -3.49
N LYS A 716 6.09 36.78 -4.33
CA LYS A 716 5.29 36.50 -5.53
C LYS A 716 6.05 35.58 -6.52
N ASN A 717 5.43 34.49 -6.94
CA ASN A 717 5.97 33.54 -7.92
C ASN A 717 4.83 32.96 -8.80
N GLU A 718 4.67 33.48 -10.02
CA GLU A 718 3.57 33.05 -10.91
C GLU A 718 3.83 31.72 -11.62
N GLU A 719 5.09 31.38 -11.93
CA GLU A 719 5.43 30.09 -12.56
C GLU A 719 5.09 28.91 -11.65
N LEU A 720 5.47 28.98 -10.36
CA LEU A 720 5.13 27.96 -9.38
C LEU A 720 3.63 27.96 -9.08
N SER A 721 2.97 29.13 -9.12
CA SER A 721 1.52 29.24 -9.02
C SER A 721 0.82 28.43 -10.13
N ILE A 722 1.26 28.58 -11.38
CA ILE A 722 0.72 27.85 -12.54
C ILE A 722 0.94 26.33 -12.39
N LYS A 723 2.14 25.88 -11.96
CA LYS A 723 2.39 24.45 -11.65
C LYS A 723 1.40 23.89 -10.61
N TYR A 724 0.94 24.69 -9.65
CA TYR A 724 -0.04 24.27 -8.64
C TYR A 724 -1.51 24.45 -9.07
N PHE A 725 -1.84 25.40 -9.94
CA PHE A 725 -3.16 25.43 -10.61
C PHE A 725 -3.36 24.17 -11.46
N GLU A 726 -2.36 23.75 -12.25
CA GLU A 726 -2.44 22.47 -12.96
C GLU A 726 -2.60 21.27 -12.00
N LYS A 727 -1.95 21.31 -10.83
CA LYS A 727 -2.09 20.25 -9.82
C LYS A 727 -3.51 20.21 -9.26
N ALA A 728 -4.15 21.35 -9.06
CA ALA A 728 -5.55 21.45 -8.64
C ALA A 728 -6.52 20.96 -9.74
N VAL A 729 -6.29 21.32 -11.00
CA VAL A 729 -7.04 20.81 -12.16
C VAL A 729 -6.96 19.28 -12.26
N ARG A 730 -5.76 18.69 -12.11
CA ARG A 730 -5.57 17.23 -12.05
C ARG A 730 -6.22 16.55 -10.82
N LEU A 731 -6.75 17.32 -9.88
CA LEU A 731 -7.50 16.87 -8.70
C LEU A 731 -9.00 17.24 -8.78
N GLY A 732 -9.49 17.75 -9.91
CA GLY A 732 -10.90 18.08 -10.14
C GLY A 732 -11.33 19.46 -9.62
N ASP A 733 -10.41 20.40 -9.36
CA ASP A 733 -10.77 21.74 -8.88
C ASP A 733 -11.27 22.65 -10.03
N ASP A 734 -12.58 22.85 -10.08
CA ASP A 734 -13.33 23.65 -11.07
C ASP A 734 -12.88 25.12 -11.12
N VAL A 735 -12.58 25.71 -9.96
CA VAL A 735 -12.08 27.08 -9.86
C VAL A 735 -10.68 27.20 -10.45
N ALA A 736 -9.81 26.20 -10.22
CA ALA A 736 -8.50 26.14 -10.86
C ALA A 736 -8.59 25.96 -12.38
N MET A 737 -9.57 25.21 -12.90
CA MET A 737 -9.80 25.10 -14.35
C MET A 737 -10.10 26.46 -14.97
N VAL A 738 -11.00 27.25 -14.36
CA VAL A 738 -11.34 28.61 -14.82
C VAL A 738 -10.13 29.55 -14.78
N ILE A 739 -9.27 29.44 -13.76
CA ILE A 739 -8.05 30.25 -13.63
C ILE A 739 -6.99 29.84 -14.65
N LEU A 740 -6.76 28.54 -14.85
CA LEU A 740 -5.79 28.03 -15.82
C LEU A 740 -6.22 28.34 -17.26
N ALA A 741 -7.51 28.19 -17.58
CA ALA A 741 -8.08 28.60 -18.86
C ALA A 741 -7.83 30.10 -19.14
N ALA A 742 -7.94 30.95 -18.12
CA ALA A 742 -7.63 32.38 -18.27
C ALA A 742 -6.15 32.65 -18.57
N TYR A 743 -5.21 31.87 -18.01
CA TYR A 743 -3.78 31.97 -18.37
C TYR A 743 -3.50 31.44 -19.80
N LEU A 744 -4.09 30.31 -20.19
CA LEU A 744 -3.95 29.74 -21.54
C LEU A 744 -4.57 30.62 -22.64
N LYS A 745 -5.47 31.54 -22.28
CA LYS A 745 -6.08 32.54 -23.18
C LYS A 745 -5.41 33.92 -23.13
N ASP A 746 -4.40 34.08 -22.27
CA ASP A 746 -3.64 35.32 -22.10
C ASP A 746 -2.25 35.23 -22.76
N GLY A 747 -1.65 34.03 -22.80
CA GLY A 747 -0.42 33.76 -23.54
C GLY A 747 0.87 34.37 -22.96
N THR A 748 0.79 35.22 -21.93
CA THR A 748 1.95 35.98 -21.42
C THR A 748 2.92 35.13 -20.58
N LEU A 749 2.41 34.15 -19.83
CA LEU A 749 3.16 33.36 -18.84
C LEU A 749 3.23 31.86 -19.14
N ILE A 750 2.39 31.38 -20.07
CA ILE A 750 2.40 30.05 -20.68
C ILE A 750 1.95 30.21 -22.13
N GLU A 751 2.30 29.26 -22.99
CA GLU A 751 1.90 29.24 -24.40
C GLU A 751 0.37 29.37 -24.55
N GLU A 752 -0.09 30.15 -25.54
CA GLU A 752 -1.52 30.34 -25.80
C GLU A 752 -2.11 29.04 -26.38
N ASP A 753 -3.18 28.55 -25.73
CA ASP A 753 -3.88 27.33 -26.13
C ASP A 753 -5.38 27.55 -25.92
N LEU A 754 -6.02 28.14 -26.94
CA LEU A 754 -7.43 28.48 -26.91
C LEU A 754 -8.33 27.24 -26.86
N GLU A 755 -7.92 26.12 -27.47
CA GLU A 755 -8.70 24.87 -27.49
C GLU A 755 -8.72 24.22 -26.10
N ARG A 756 -7.54 24.06 -25.45
CA ARG A 756 -7.44 23.58 -24.07
C ARG A 756 -8.07 24.54 -23.07
N SER A 757 -7.99 25.85 -23.31
CA SER A 757 -8.69 26.86 -22.52
C SER A 757 -10.21 26.68 -22.60
N ALA A 758 -10.75 26.49 -23.80
CA ALA A 758 -12.17 26.23 -24.01
C ALA A 758 -12.61 24.90 -23.38
N GLU A 759 -11.81 23.85 -23.49
CA GLU A 759 -12.10 22.54 -22.88
C GLU A 759 -12.10 22.60 -21.35
N LEU A 760 -11.16 23.29 -20.71
CA LEU A 760 -11.17 23.51 -19.26
C LEU A 760 -12.40 24.28 -18.79
N LEU A 761 -12.87 25.25 -19.58
CA LEU A 761 -14.12 25.97 -19.30
C LEU A 761 -15.35 25.09 -19.53
N ARG A 762 -15.33 24.16 -20.50
CA ARG A 762 -16.38 23.17 -20.72
C ARG A 762 -16.49 22.23 -19.52
N PHE A 763 -15.40 21.61 -19.09
CA PHE A 763 -15.39 20.70 -17.93
C PHE A 763 -15.83 21.40 -16.63
N ALA A 764 -15.36 22.61 -16.36
CA ALA A 764 -15.82 23.35 -15.19
C ALA A 764 -17.31 23.78 -15.29
N ALA A 765 -17.85 23.96 -16.50
CA ALA A 765 -19.28 24.20 -16.71
C ALA A 765 -20.14 22.93 -16.60
N GLU A 766 -19.55 21.75 -16.85
CA GLU A 766 -20.15 20.43 -16.58
C GLU A 766 -20.20 20.17 -15.05
N GLU A 767 -19.18 20.57 -14.29
CA GLU A 767 -19.15 20.64 -12.80
C GLU A 767 -19.98 21.83 -12.23
N GLU A 768 -21.01 22.26 -12.97
CA GLU A 768 -21.95 23.35 -12.63
C GLU A 768 -21.37 24.75 -12.32
N ASN A 769 -20.06 25.02 -12.51
CA ASN A 769 -19.47 26.29 -12.10
C ASN A 769 -20.08 27.48 -12.88
N PRO A 770 -20.72 28.45 -12.19
CA PRO A 770 -21.46 29.51 -12.86
C PRO A 770 -20.56 30.54 -13.56
N VAL A 771 -19.28 30.63 -13.20
CA VAL A 771 -18.29 31.49 -13.89
C VAL A 771 -17.75 30.78 -15.14
N ALA A 772 -17.55 29.46 -15.07
CA ALA A 772 -17.19 28.64 -16.22
C ALA A 772 -18.28 28.64 -17.28
N MET A 773 -19.54 28.38 -16.90
CA MET A 773 -20.70 28.43 -17.80
C MET A 773 -20.77 29.77 -18.56
N PHE A 774 -20.65 30.90 -17.86
CA PHE A 774 -20.67 32.22 -18.51
C PHE A 774 -19.52 32.39 -19.51
N ARG A 775 -18.28 32.08 -19.10
CA ARG A 775 -17.09 32.22 -19.97
C ARG A 775 -17.14 31.25 -21.16
N TYR A 776 -17.60 30.03 -20.98
CA TYR A 776 -17.80 29.08 -22.07
C TYR A 776 -18.89 29.55 -23.03
N GLY A 777 -19.95 30.20 -22.53
CA GLY A 777 -20.92 30.92 -23.34
C GLY A 777 -20.29 32.03 -24.19
N GLU A 778 -19.38 32.84 -23.63
CA GLU A 778 -18.61 33.82 -24.42
C GLU A 778 -17.70 33.17 -25.47
N TYR A 779 -17.11 32.01 -25.18
CA TYR A 779 -16.26 31.29 -26.13
C TYR A 779 -17.08 30.73 -27.29
N LEU A 780 -18.23 30.12 -27.01
CA LEU A 780 -19.19 29.62 -27.99
C LEU A 780 -19.85 30.75 -28.80
N GLU A 781 -20.10 31.91 -28.20
CA GLU A 781 -20.64 33.08 -28.91
C GLU A 781 -19.63 33.63 -29.93
N ASN A 782 -18.34 33.62 -29.61
CA ASN A 782 -17.30 34.32 -30.38
C ASN A 782 -16.40 33.38 -31.20
N GLY A 783 -16.47 32.07 -30.99
CA GLY A 783 -15.63 31.08 -31.68
C GLY A 783 -14.21 30.97 -31.13
N ILE A 784 -14.02 31.16 -29.82
CA ILE A 784 -12.70 31.15 -29.16
C ILE A 784 -12.35 29.70 -28.79
N GLY A 785 -11.46 29.05 -29.56
CA GLY A 785 -11.03 27.67 -29.28
C GLY A 785 -12.11 26.58 -29.47
N VAL A 786 -13.31 26.97 -29.89
CA VAL A 786 -14.46 26.09 -30.21
C VAL A 786 -15.20 26.61 -31.43
N THR A 787 -15.93 25.71 -32.10
CA THR A 787 -16.91 26.10 -33.12
C THR A 787 -17.98 27.01 -32.51
N LYS A 788 -18.30 28.12 -33.20
CA LYS A 788 -19.31 29.09 -32.76
C LYS A 788 -20.71 28.48 -32.76
N ASP A 789 -21.36 28.47 -31.60
CA ASP A 789 -22.74 28.02 -31.41
C ASP A 789 -23.50 29.00 -30.50
N LEU A 790 -24.43 29.75 -31.08
CA LEU A 790 -25.23 30.74 -30.35
C LEU A 790 -26.34 30.10 -29.49
N GLY A 791 -26.82 28.91 -29.83
CA GLY A 791 -27.85 28.21 -29.07
C GLY A 791 -27.29 27.65 -27.77
N ILE A 792 -26.15 26.97 -27.84
CA ILE A 792 -25.45 26.48 -26.64
C ILE A 792 -24.92 27.67 -25.83
N ALA A 793 -24.44 28.76 -26.46
CA ALA A 793 -24.05 29.97 -25.73
C ALA A 793 -25.20 30.57 -24.89
N GLN A 794 -26.39 30.74 -25.48
CA GLN A 794 -27.59 31.21 -24.77
C GLN A 794 -27.99 30.29 -23.62
N GLU A 795 -27.93 28.97 -23.82
CA GLU A 795 -28.23 27.98 -22.77
C GLU A 795 -27.22 28.03 -21.62
N MET A 796 -25.93 28.20 -21.91
CA MET A 796 -24.89 28.35 -20.88
C MET A 796 -25.05 29.66 -20.10
N TYR A 797 -25.39 30.76 -20.77
CA TYR A 797 -25.75 32.02 -20.09
C TYR A 797 -26.98 31.83 -19.19
N ARG A 798 -28.01 31.09 -19.65
CA ARG A 798 -29.21 30.79 -18.87
C ARG A 798 -28.89 30.01 -17.59
N LYS A 799 -28.16 28.90 -17.71
CA LYS A 799 -27.73 28.07 -16.56
C LYS A 799 -26.84 28.83 -15.56
N ALA A 800 -25.97 29.72 -16.06
CA ALA A 800 -25.15 30.59 -15.22
C ALA A 800 -25.99 31.64 -14.47
N ALA A 801 -26.98 32.23 -15.13
CA ALA A 801 -27.87 33.24 -14.55
C ALA A 801 -28.83 32.64 -13.50
N GLU A 802 -29.36 31.44 -13.76
CA GLU A 802 -30.12 30.64 -12.79
C GLU A 802 -29.30 30.35 -11.53
N ARG A 803 -27.98 30.12 -11.68
CA ARG A 803 -26.99 29.98 -10.58
C ARG A 803 -26.42 31.32 -10.07
N GLY A 804 -27.08 32.44 -10.38
CA GLY A 804 -26.78 33.76 -9.81
C GLY A 804 -25.58 34.52 -10.40
N ASN A 805 -25.01 34.08 -11.53
CA ASN A 805 -23.96 34.84 -12.21
C ASN A 805 -24.50 36.20 -12.69
N LYS A 806 -23.96 37.28 -12.12
CA LYS A 806 -24.40 38.67 -12.39
C LYS A 806 -24.12 39.11 -13.83
N ASP A 807 -23.02 38.68 -14.43
CA ASP A 807 -22.65 39.01 -15.79
C ASP A 807 -23.50 38.24 -16.80
N ALA A 808 -23.85 36.98 -16.50
CA ALA A 808 -24.84 36.22 -17.27
C ALA A 808 -26.25 36.83 -17.18
N ILE A 809 -26.72 37.21 -15.98
CA ILE A 809 -27.99 37.93 -15.79
C ILE A 809 -27.99 39.26 -16.57
N LYS A 810 -26.85 39.95 -16.64
CA LYS A 810 -26.70 41.19 -17.43
C LYS A 810 -26.72 40.90 -18.93
N LYS A 811 -26.02 39.87 -19.40
CA LYS A 811 -25.96 39.42 -20.80
C LYS A 811 -27.36 39.04 -21.32
N LEU A 812 -28.13 38.27 -20.56
CA LEU A 812 -29.51 37.87 -20.90
C LEU A 812 -30.55 39.01 -20.82
N ARG A 813 -30.17 40.21 -20.38
CA ARG A 813 -30.99 41.43 -20.46
C ARG A 813 -30.60 42.34 -21.63
N LEU A 814 -29.58 41.95 -22.39
CA LEU A 814 -29.05 42.64 -23.57
C LEU A 814 -29.20 41.81 -24.86
N LEU A 815 -29.50 40.52 -24.71
CA LEU A 815 -29.97 39.59 -25.75
C LEU A 815 -31.52 39.61 -25.79
#